data_AF-A0A0E0HVR9-F1
#
_entry.id   AF-A0A0E0HVR9-F1
#
_cell.length_a   1.000
_cell.length_b   1.000
_cell.length_c   1.000
_cell.angle_alpha   90.00
_cell.angle_beta   90.00
_cell.angle_gamma   90.00
#
_symmetry.space_group_name_H-M   'P 1'
#
loop_
_entity.id
_entity.type
_entity.pdbx_description
1 polymer ?
#
loop_
_entity_poly.entity_id
_entity_poly.type
_entity_poly.pdbx_seq_one_letter_code
_entity_poly.pdbx_strand_id
1 'polypeptide(L)'
;MHYMKPPQVNLTIVHNSKVKTNFSVPATARKNKTMVTVVEEVDHLPIYDLDPKLEEFKDHFNYRIKRYLDQKCLIEKHEGGLEEFSKGYLKFGINTVDGATIYREWAPAAQEAQLIGEFNNWNGAKHKMEKDKFGIWSIKISHVNGKPAIPHNSKVKFRFRHGGGAWVDRIPAWIRYATFDASKFGAPYDGVHWDPPACERYVFKHPRPPKPDAPRIYEAHVGMSGEEPEVSTYREFADNVLPRIRANNYNTVQLMAIMEHSYYASFGYHVTNFFAVSSRSGTPEDLKYLVDKAHSLGLRVLMDVVHSHASNNVTDGLNGYDVGQNTHESYFHTGDRGYHKLWDSRLFNYANWEVLRFLLSNLRYWMDEFMFDGFRFDGVTSMLYHHHGINKGFTGNYKEYFSLDTDVDAIVYMMLANHLMHKLLPEATIVAEDVSGMPVLCRPVDEGGVGFDFRLAMAIPDRWIDYLKNKEDRKWSMSEIVQTLTNRRYTEKCIAYAESHDQSIVGDKTIAFILMDKEMYTGMSDLQPASPTINRGIALQKMIHFITMALGGDGYLNFMGNEFGHPEWIDFPREGNNWSYDKCRRQWSLVDTDHLRYKYMNAFDQAMNALEEEFSFLSSSKQIVSDMNEKDKVIVFERGDLVFVFNFHPNKTYKGYKVGCDLPGKYRVALDSDALVFGGHGRVGHDVDHFTSPEGMPGVPETNFNNRPNSFKVLSPPRTCVAYYRVDEDREELRRGGAVASGKIVTEYIDVEATSGETISGGWKGSEKDDCGKKGMKFVFRSSDEDCK
;
A
#
# COMPACT_ATOMS: atom_id res chain seq x y z
N MET A 1 35.32 49.97 43.21
CA MET A 1 35.85 49.08 44.26
C MET A 1 36.14 47.72 43.63
N HIS A 2 37.23 47.05 44.02
CA HIS A 2 37.57 45.67 43.61
C HIS A 2 36.60 44.66 44.30
N TYR A 3 36.45 43.38 43.90
CA TYR A 3 37.39 42.34 43.43
C TYR A 3 36.64 41.29 42.55
N MET A 4 37.22 40.34 41.76
CA MET A 4 38.63 40.00 41.45
C MET A 4 38.84 39.57 39.96
N LYS A 5 39.31 38.33 39.72
CA LYS A 5 39.71 37.59 38.49
C LYS A 5 39.84 36.08 38.88
N PRO A 6 40.50 35.17 38.11
CA PRO A 6 40.53 34.83 36.67
C PRO A 6 39.87 33.41 36.50
N PRO A 7 40.22 32.46 35.58
CA PRO A 7 41.08 32.44 34.39
C PRO A 7 40.40 31.85 33.12
N GLN A 8 41.21 31.41 32.15
CA GLN A 8 40.85 30.73 30.89
C GLN A 8 41.30 29.26 30.89
N VAL A 9 40.77 28.44 29.97
CA VAL A 9 41.39 27.18 29.53
C VAL A 9 41.48 27.17 28.00
N ASN A 10 42.66 26.85 27.48
CA ASN A 10 42.93 26.67 26.04
C ASN A 10 42.58 25.23 25.60
N LEU A 11 42.18 25.07 24.34
CA LEU A 11 42.32 23.79 23.64
C LEU A 11 42.89 24.00 22.23
N THR A 12 44.09 23.46 22.04
CA THR A 12 44.88 23.56 20.81
C THR A 12 44.46 22.49 19.82
N ILE A 13 44.21 22.84 18.55
CA ILE A 13 44.04 21.85 17.47
C ILE A 13 45.29 21.87 16.59
N VAL A 14 45.93 20.71 16.46
CA VAL A 14 47.15 20.50 15.68
C VAL A 14 46.79 20.25 14.21
N HIS A 15 47.65 20.70 13.30
CA HIS A 15 47.43 20.64 11.85
C HIS A 15 48.42 19.67 11.18
N ASN A 16 47.92 18.60 10.57
CA ASN A 16 48.49 17.79 9.46
C ASN A 16 47.59 16.54 9.26
N SER A 17 47.40 15.98 8.07
CA SER A 17 48.04 16.19 6.76
C SER A 17 47.01 16.05 5.62
N LYS A 18 47.31 16.66 4.46
CA LYS A 18 46.44 16.62 3.27
C LYS A 18 46.57 15.27 2.53
N VAL A 19 45.46 14.58 2.33
CA VAL A 19 45.31 13.62 1.21
C VAL A 19 44.49 14.33 0.11
N LYS A 20 45.01 14.32 -1.12
CA LYS A 20 44.28 14.85 -2.29
C LYS A 20 43.39 13.76 -2.87
N THR A 21 42.09 14.00 -2.92
CA THR A 21 41.18 13.33 -3.85
C THR A 21 40.54 14.39 -4.75
N ASN A 22 40.78 14.30 -6.05
CA ASN A 22 40.21 15.21 -7.03
C ASN A 22 38.79 14.76 -7.37
N PHE A 23 37.78 15.53 -6.95
CA PHE A 23 36.46 15.52 -7.60
C PHE A 23 36.04 16.96 -7.90
N SER A 24 36.08 17.32 -9.18
CA SER A 24 35.67 18.63 -9.68
C SER A 24 34.17 18.63 -9.98
N VAL A 25 33.37 19.15 -9.05
CA VAL A 25 31.94 19.44 -9.30
C VAL A 25 31.84 20.85 -9.91
N PRO A 26 31.31 21.02 -11.13
CA PRO A 26 31.14 22.33 -11.75
C PRO A 26 29.92 23.04 -11.18
N ALA A 27 30.12 23.83 -10.12
CA ALA A 27 29.08 24.70 -9.56
C ALA A 27 28.78 25.88 -10.53
N THR A 28 27.80 25.72 -11.42
CA THR A 28 27.28 26.82 -12.25
C THR A 28 26.09 27.51 -11.58
N ALA A 29 26.36 28.58 -10.85
CA ALA A 29 25.33 29.46 -10.31
C ALA A 29 24.57 30.19 -11.44
N ARG A 30 23.40 29.67 -11.84
CA ARG A 30 22.50 30.38 -12.76
C ARG A 30 21.75 31.50 -12.02
N LYS A 31 22.17 32.74 -12.28
CA LYS A 31 21.45 33.95 -11.86
C LYS A 31 20.10 34.03 -12.56
N ASN A 32 19.07 34.48 -11.83
CA ASN A 32 17.79 34.91 -12.40
C ASN A 32 18.01 35.90 -13.56
N LYS A 33 17.44 35.58 -14.73
CA LYS A 33 17.17 36.54 -15.80
C LYS A 33 15.73 36.36 -16.30
N THR A 34 15.15 37.50 -16.64
CA THR A 34 13.74 37.73 -16.99
C THR A 34 13.26 36.98 -18.23
N MET A 35 11.93 36.78 -18.28
CA MET A 35 11.13 36.21 -19.37
C MET A 35 11.68 36.47 -20.79
N VAL A 36 11.88 35.37 -21.54
CA VAL A 36 11.76 35.33 -23.01
C VAL A 36 11.06 34.03 -23.37
N THR A 37 10.07 34.12 -24.26
CA THR A 37 9.34 32.99 -24.83
C THR A 37 10.14 32.34 -25.95
N VAL A 38 10.30 31.02 -25.87
CA VAL A 38 10.23 29.98 -26.93
C VAL A 38 10.72 28.70 -26.25
N VAL A 39 9.95 27.63 -26.32
CA VAL A 39 10.39 26.30 -25.85
C VAL A 39 11.31 25.77 -26.95
N GLU A 40 12.61 25.67 -26.67
CA GLU A 40 13.52 24.87 -27.51
C GLU A 40 12.98 23.43 -27.56
N GLU A 41 13.00 22.79 -28.73
CA GLU A 41 12.58 21.39 -28.85
C GLU A 41 13.45 20.56 -27.91
N VAL A 42 12.80 19.81 -27.01
CA VAL A 42 13.48 18.90 -26.08
C VAL A 42 13.80 17.64 -26.87
N ASP A 43 14.77 17.75 -27.78
CA ASP A 43 15.08 16.75 -28.82
C ASP A 43 15.48 15.37 -28.25
N HIS A 44 15.84 15.31 -26.96
CA HIS A 44 16.25 14.10 -26.29
C HIS A 44 15.74 14.08 -24.82
N LEU A 45 15.14 12.96 -24.42
CA LEU A 45 14.70 12.67 -23.05
C LEU A 45 15.50 11.48 -22.49
N PRO A 46 15.96 11.50 -21.22
CA PRO A 46 16.73 10.41 -20.61
C PRO A 46 16.08 9.02 -20.69
N ILE A 47 14.74 8.94 -20.78
CA ILE A 47 14.04 7.67 -21.03
C ILE A 47 14.46 6.96 -22.34
N TYR A 48 14.99 7.68 -23.33
CA TYR A 48 15.46 7.09 -24.59
C TYR A 48 16.76 6.29 -24.41
N ASP A 49 17.60 6.65 -23.43
CA ASP A 49 18.81 5.88 -23.08
C ASP A 49 18.44 4.54 -22.40
N LEU A 50 17.32 4.53 -21.67
CA LEU A 50 16.79 3.36 -20.95
C LEU A 50 16.02 2.39 -21.87
N ASP A 51 15.35 2.90 -22.91
CA ASP A 51 14.61 2.12 -23.90
C ASP A 51 14.59 2.84 -25.26
N PRO A 52 15.54 2.53 -26.17
CA PRO A 52 15.65 3.19 -27.47
C PRO A 52 14.42 3.04 -28.38
N LYS A 53 13.53 2.08 -28.13
CA LYS A 53 12.29 1.94 -28.91
C LYS A 53 11.31 3.09 -28.67
N LEU A 54 11.48 3.86 -27.61
CA LEU A 54 10.65 5.03 -27.32
C LEU A 54 10.92 6.20 -28.29
N GLU A 55 12.08 6.23 -28.95
CA GLU A 55 12.44 7.25 -29.93
C GLU A 55 11.56 7.21 -31.18
N GLU A 56 10.99 6.04 -31.56
CA GLU A 56 9.96 5.92 -32.61
C GLU A 56 8.73 6.80 -32.29
N PHE A 57 8.48 7.10 -31.02
CA PHE A 57 7.31 7.83 -30.52
C PHE A 57 7.65 9.24 -30.02
N LYS A 58 8.82 9.79 -30.40
CA LYS A 58 9.29 11.10 -29.93
C LYS A 58 8.25 12.22 -30.08
N ASP A 59 7.45 12.23 -31.15
CA ASP A 59 6.43 13.28 -31.38
C ASP A 59 5.32 13.23 -30.32
N HIS A 60 4.92 12.02 -29.89
CA HIS A 60 3.96 11.81 -28.81
C HIS A 60 4.55 12.27 -27.46
N PHE A 61 5.82 11.96 -27.19
CA PHE A 61 6.51 12.40 -25.98
C PHE A 61 6.71 13.92 -25.96
N ASN A 62 7.16 14.53 -27.06
CA ASN A 62 7.33 15.98 -27.20
C ASN A 62 6.01 16.72 -26.95
N TYR A 63 4.89 16.22 -27.49
CA TYR A 63 3.56 16.75 -27.18
C TYR A 63 3.18 16.61 -25.70
N ARG A 64 3.39 15.42 -25.10
CA ARG A 64 3.13 15.17 -23.66
C ARG A 64 3.93 16.12 -22.76
N ILE A 65 5.25 16.17 -22.94
CA ILE A 65 6.15 17.00 -22.13
C ILE A 65 5.81 18.48 -22.31
N LYS A 66 5.54 18.92 -23.55
CA LYS A 66 5.07 20.29 -23.80
C LYS A 66 3.78 20.61 -23.05
N ARG A 67 2.75 19.74 -23.12
CA ARG A 67 1.48 19.92 -22.40
C ARG A 67 1.69 20.01 -20.89
N TYR A 68 2.55 19.16 -20.31
CA TYR A 68 2.91 19.20 -18.89
C TYR A 68 3.61 20.51 -18.51
N LEU A 69 4.64 20.92 -19.26
CA LEU A 69 5.40 22.15 -18.98
C LEU A 69 4.53 23.40 -19.14
N ASP A 70 3.70 23.48 -20.18
CA ASP A 70 2.76 24.58 -20.40
C ASP A 70 1.77 24.68 -19.23
N GLN A 71 1.17 23.56 -18.82
CA GLN A 71 0.21 23.52 -17.71
C GLN A 71 0.85 23.89 -16.36
N LYS A 72 2.07 23.39 -16.08
CA LYS A 72 2.84 23.72 -14.88
C LYS A 72 3.21 25.21 -14.84
N CYS A 73 3.68 25.76 -15.96
CA CYS A 73 4.01 27.18 -16.12
C CYS A 73 2.78 28.09 -15.88
N LEU A 74 1.60 27.68 -16.36
CA LEU A 74 0.35 28.40 -16.07
C LEU A 74 0.04 28.39 -14.56
N ILE A 75 0.15 27.24 -13.89
CA ILE A 75 -0.10 27.11 -12.43
C ILE A 75 0.90 27.97 -11.63
N GLU A 76 2.18 27.97 -12.01
CA GLU A 76 3.21 28.83 -11.43
C GLU A 76 2.87 30.32 -11.58
N LYS A 77 2.47 30.74 -12.79
CA LYS A 77 2.14 32.12 -13.12
C LYS A 77 0.87 32.65 -12.45
N HIS A 78 -0.15 31.80 -12.28
CA HIS A 78 -1.49 32.22 -11.87
C HIS A 78 -1.88 31.86 -10.44
N GLU A 79 -1.22 30.86 -9.82
CA GLU A 79 -1.61 30.29 -8.52
C GLU A 79 -0.45 30.23 -7.50
N GLY A 80 0.75 30.65 -7.89
CA GLY A 80 1.95 30.59 -7.04
C GLY A 80 2.66 29.23 -7.04
N GLY A 81 2.36 28.36 -8.01
CA GLY A 81 2.98 27.05 -8.16
C GLY A 81 2.21 25.92 -7.49
N LEU A 82 2.62 24.67 -7.77
CA LEU A 82 1.87 23.47 -7.40
C LEU A 82 1.68 23.32 -5.87
N GLU A 83 2.68 23.69 -5.07
CA GLU A 83 2.63 23.62 -3.61
C GLU A 83 1.58 24.57 -2.98
N GLU A 84 1.24 25.67 -3.64
CA GLU A 84 0.21 26.64 -3.18
C GLU A 84 -1.15 26.37 -3.84
N PHE A 85 -1.15 25.92 -5.10
CA PHE A 85 -2.35 25.51 -5.83
C PHE A 85 -3.07 24.34 -5.15
N SER A 86 -2.31 23.39 -4.62
CA SER A 86 -2.79 22.22 -3.86
C SER A 86 -3.23 22.52 -2.42
N LYS A 87 -3.21 23.79 -1.97
CA LYS A 87 -3.86 24.21 -0.71
C LYS A 87 -5.32 24.59 -0.91
N GLY A 88 -5.98 24.06 -1.95
CA GLY A 88 -7.37 24.35 -2.29
C GLY A 88 -8.33 24.06 -1.13
N TYR A 89 -8.07 23.04 -0.31
CA TYR A 89 -8.92 22.66 0.83
C TYR A 89 -8.96 23.67 2.00
N LEU A 90 -8.04 24.64 2.01
CA LEU A 90 -8.03 25.80 2.92
C LEU A 90 -8.80 27.00 2.34
N LYS A 91 -9.17 26.95 1.05
CA LYS A 91 -9.87 28.01 0.30
C LYS A 91 -11.32 27.58 -0.03
N PHE A 92 -11.52 26.33 -0.41
CA PHE A 92 -12.81 25.69 -0.73
C PHE A 92 -13.30 24.82 0.42
N GLY A 93 -14.59 24.48 0.41
CA GLY A 93 -15.25 23.90 1.57
C GLY A 93 -15.39 24.91 2.71
N ILE A 94 -15.76 24.42 3.89
CA ILE A 94 -16.04 25.26 5.06
C ILE A 94 -14.76 25.37 5.90
N ASN A 95 -14.24 26.59 6.04
CA ASN A 95 -13.02 26.88 6.79
C ASN A 95 -13.24 28.02 7.81
N THR A 96 -12.84 27.78 9.06
CA THR A 96 -12.84 28.80 10.12
C THR A 96 -11.61 29.70 9.98
N VAL A 97 -11.80 31.01 10.06
CA VAL A 97 -10.77 32.06 10.09
C VAL A 97 -11.03 33.00 11.27
N ASP A 98 -10.14 33.96 11.51
CA ASP A 98 -10.31 34.89 12.64
C ASP A 98 -11.65 35.66 12.56
N GLY A 99 -12.46 35.51 13.61
CA GLY A 99 -13.80 36.08 13.76
C GLY A 99 -14.90 35.60 12.79
N ALA A 100 -14.65 34.65 11.89
CA ALA A 100 -15.64 34.23 10.89
C ALA A 100 -15.40 32.84 10.29
N THR A 101 -16.47 32.23 9.76
CA THR A 101 -16.41 31.04 8.90
C THR A 101 -16.54 31.46 7.44
N ILE A 102 -15.68 30.96 6.55
CA ILE A 102 -15.77 31.13 5.10
C ILE A 102 -16.18 29.81 4.46
N TYR A 103 -17.13 29.85 3.54
CA TYR A 103 -17.46 28.72 2.67
C TYR A 103 -17.30 29.13 1.20
N ARG A 104 -16.64 28.29 0.40
CA ARG A 104 -16.60 28.42 -1.06
C ARG A 104 -16.88 27.11 -1.77
N GLU A 105 -17.53 27.19 -2.92
CA GLU A 105 -17.91 26.05 -3.76
C GLU A 105 -17.79 26.39 -5.24
N TRP A 106 -17.31 25.47 -6.07
CA TRP A 106 -17.28 25.67 -7.53
C TRP A 106 -18.55 25.09 -8.16
N ALA A 107 -19.45 25.97 -8.61
CA ALA A 107 -20.72 25.59 -9.23
C ALA A 107 -21.10 26.60 -10.33
N PRO A 108 -20.35 26.63 -11.45
CA PRO A 108 -20.53 27.60 -12.54
C PRO A 108 -21.92 27.51 -13.19
N ALA A 109 -22.54 26.33 -13.24
CA ALA A 109 -23.89 26.15 -13.79
C ALA A 109 -25.03 26.76 -12.92
N ALA A 110 -24.78 27.01 -11.63
CA ALA A 110 -25.79 27.58 -10.75
C ALA A 110 -26.06 29.07 -11.05
N GLN A 111 -27.31 29.50 -10.86
CA GLN A 111 -27.75 30.89 -10.99
C GLN A 111 -27.94 31.59 -9.64
N GLU A 112 -28.33 30.83 -8.61
CA GLU A 112 -28.38 31.26 -7.22
C GLU A 112 -27.90 30.12 -6.33
N ALA A 113 -27.16 30.45 -5.25
CA ALA A 113 -26.71 29.48 -4.26
C ALA A 113 -26.84 30.01 -2.82
N GLN A 114 -26.95 29.07 -1.88
CA GLN A 114 -27.13 29.28 -0.44
C GLN A 114 -26.40 28.18 0.33
N LEU A 115 -25.91 28.50 1.52
CA LEU A 115 -25.51 27.48 2.50
C LEU A 115 -26.68 27.16 3.43
N ILE A 116 -27.03 25.89 3.56
CA ILE A 116 -28.08 25.40 4.47
C ILE A 116 -27.51 24.39 5.45
N GLY A 117 -28.17 24.25 6.60
CA GLY A 117 -27.84 23.23 7.59
C GLY A 117 -28.62 23.40 8.88
N GLU A 118 -28.29 22.58 9.87
CA GLU A 118 -28.94 22.66 11.20
C GLU A 118 -28.76 24.04 11.83
N PHE A 119 -27.58 24.66 11.65
CA PHE A 119 -27.27 26.01 12.15
C PHE A 119 -28.24 27.12 11.67
N ASN A 120 -28.97 26.89 10.59
CA ASN A 120 -29.96 27.83 10.05
C ASN A 120 -31.35 27.21 9.83
N ASN A 121 -31.66 26.09 10.51
CA ASN A 121 -32.91 25.33 10.35
C ASN A 121 -33.22 25.00 8.87
N TRP A 122 -32.18 24.64 8.11
CA TRP A 122 -32.23 24.31 6.68
C TRP A 122 -32.78 25.44 5.78
N ASN A 123 -32.69 26.70 6.24
CA ASN A 123 -33.18 27.88 5.55
C ASN A 123 -32.04 28.87 5.21
N GLY A 124 -31.63 28.83 3.95
CA GLY A 124 -30.54 29.64 3.39
C GLY A 124 -30.92 31.08 3.01
N ALA A 125 -32.13 31.56 3.32
CA ALA A 125 -32.58 32.90 2.90
C ALA A 125 -31.68 34.04 3.44
N LYS A 126 -31.04 33.85 4.60
CA LYS A 126 -30.05 34.76 5.20
C LYS A 126 -28.59 34.38 4.92
N HIS A 127 -28.35 33.30 4.19
CA HIS A 127 -27.04 32.72 3.89
C HIS A 127 -26.87 32.49 2.39
N LYS A 128 -27.29 33.48 1.59
CA LYS A 128 -27.04 33.52 0.15
C LYS A 128 -25.56 33.73 -0.13
N MET A 129 -25.05 33.03 -1.13
CA MET A 129 -23.67 33.14 -1.59
C MET A 129 -23.56 34.15 -2.74
N GLU A 130 -22.38 34.73 -2.93
CA GLU A 130 -22.04 35.55 -4.10
C GLU A 130 -21.20 34.75 -5.10
N LYS A 131 -21.47 34.90 -6.40
CA LYS A 131 -20.78 34.21 -7.49
C LYS A 131 -19.73 35.11 -8.11
N ASP A 132 -18.51 34.61 -8.27
CA ASP A 132 -17.45 35.31 -8.99
C ASP A 132 -17.49 35.07 -10.51
N LYS A 133 -16.54 35.66 -11.22
CA LYS A 133 -16.41 35.55 -12.69
C LYS A 133 -15.96 34.17 -13.21
N PHE A 134 -15.54 33.26 -12.33
CA PHE A 134 -15.12 31.89 -12.65
C PHE A 134 -16.17 30.84 -12.22
N GLY A 135 -17.30 31.29 -11.64
CA GLY A 135 -18.36 30.41 -11.15
C GLY A 135 -18.09 29.82 -9.76
N ILE A 136 -17.11 30.38 -9.04
CA ILE A 136 -16.89 30.08 -7.63
C ILE A 136 -17.90 30.90 -6.82
N TRP A 137 -18.69 30.20 -6.00
CA TRP A 137 -19.58 30.80 -5.02
C TRP A 137 -18.85 30.99 -3.70
N SER A 138 -19.12 32.07 -2.98
CA SER A 138 -18.56 32.29 -1.65
C SER A 138 -19.53 32.96 -0.67
N ILE A 139 -19.30 32.74 0.62
CA ILE A 139 -19.96 33.44 1.72
C ILE A 139 -19.01 33.53 2.91
N LYS A 140 -19.06 34.65 3.64
CA LYS A 140 -18.41 34.84 4.94
C LYS A 140 -19.48 35.04 6.01
N ILE A 141 -19.49 34.17 7.02
CA ILE A 141 -20.45 34.18 8.13
C ILE A 141 -19.70 34.56 9.40
N SER A 142 -20.03 35.71 9.98
CA SER A 142 -19.40 36.19 11.22
C SER A 142 -19.71 35.26 12.41
N HIS A 143 -18.77 35.17 13.36
CA HIS A 143 -18.98 34.42 14.60
C HIS A 143 -20.21 34.92 15.39
N VAL A 144 -20.97 33.97 15.94
CA VAL A 144 -22.11 34.23 16.81
C VAL A 144 -21.65 34.06 18.25
N ASN A 145 -21.80 35.12 19.06
CA ASN A 145 -21.37 35.15 20.46
C ASN A 145 -19.89 34.72 20.66
N GLY A 146 -19.02 35.08 19.72
CA GLY A 146 -17.59 34.75 19.73
C GLY A 146 -17.23 33.34 19.26
N LYS A 147 -18.19 32.52 18.85
CA LYS A 147 -17.99 31.14 18.38
C LYS A 147 -18.30 31.00 16.87
N PRO A 148 -17.73 30.00 16.17
CA PRO A 148 -18.13 29.65 14.81
C PRO A 148 -19.65 29.54 14.66
N ALA A 149 -20.19 30.09 13.57
CA ALA A 149 -21.63 30.15 13.34
C ALA A 149 -22.23 28.79 12.95
N ILE A 150 -21.40 27.87 12.45
CA ILE A 150 -21.73 26.49 12.13
C ILE A 150 -21.08 25.63 13.23
N PRO A 151 -21.84 24.93 14.09
CA PRO A 151 -21.25 24.07 15.11
C PRO A 151 -20.47 22.90 14.51
N HIS A 152 -19.40 22.48 15.19
CA HIS A 152 -18.76 21.19 14.94
C HIS A 152 -19.80 20.05 14.96
N ASN A 153 -19.61 19.06 14.08
CA ASN A 153 -20.46 17.88 13.94
C ASN A 153 -21.93 18.18 13.59
N SER A 154 -22.23 19.38 13.06
CA SER A 154 -23.56 19.72 12.54
C SER A 154 -23.68 19.51 11.03
N LYS A 155 -24.88 19.20 10.57
CA LYS A 155 -25.19 18.86 9.18
C LYS A 155 -25.35 20.09 8.29
N VAL A 156 -24.81 20.01 7.07
CA VAL A 156 -24.76 21.08 6.07
C VAL A 156 -24.98 20.56 4.64
N LYS A 157 -25.60 21.38 3.78
CA LYS A 157 -25.71 21.15 2.33
C LYS A 157 -25.52 22.45 1.54
N PHE A 158 -24.97 22.33 0.33
CA PHE A 158 -24.98 23.35 -0.70
C PHE A 158 -26.35 23.34 -1.38
N ARG A 159 -27.07 24.47 -1.33
CA ARG A 159 -28.38 24.63 -1.97
C ARG A 159 -28.25 25.56 -3.17
N PHE A 160 -28.59 25.10 -4.37
CA PHE A 160 -28.53 25.92 -5.58
C PHE A 160 -29.74 25.73 -6.48
N ARG A 161 -29.93 26.62 -7.47
CA ARG A 161 -30.89 26.43 -8.56
C ARG A 161 -30.34 26.92 -9.89
N HIS A 162 -30.86 26.36 -10.98
CA HIS A 162 -30.63 26.78 -12.36
C HIS A 162 -31.96 26.87 -13.12
N GLY A 163 -32.01 27.64 -14.20
CA GLY A 163 -33.18 27.74 -15.09
C GLY A 163 -34.47 28.28 -14.45
N GLY A 164 -34.38 28.93 -13.27
CA GLY A 164 -35.56 29.30 -12.47
C GLY A 164 -36.29 28.12 -11.80
N GLY A 165 -35.71 26.93 -11.80
CA GLY A 165 -36.29 25.71 -11.22
C GLY A 165 -36.32 25.67 -9.68
N ALA A 166 -36.68 24.50 -9.16
CA ALA A 166 -36.66 24.21 -7.73
C ALA A 166 -35.23 24.22 -7.16
N TRP A 167 -35.13 24.30 -5.83
CA TRP A 167 -33.85 24.16 -5.13
C TRP A 167 -33.33 22.72 -5.22
N VAL A 168 -32.04 22.60 -5.49
CA VAL A 168 -31.26 21.37 -5.52
C VAL A 168 -30.28 21.43 -4.36
N ASP A 169 -30.36 20.45 -3.45
CA ASP A 169 -29.48 20.35 -2.29
C ASP A 169 -28.44 19.23 -2.52
N ARG A 170 -27.17 19.54 -2.25
CA ARG A 170 -26.01 18.64 -2.43
C ARG A 170 -25.07 18.70 -1.24
N ILE A 171 -24.27 17.66 -1.07
CA ILE A 171 -23.14 17.69 -0.15
C ILE A 171 -22.04 18.59 -0.77
N PRO A 172 -21.38 19.49 0.00
CA PRO A 172 -20.26 20.29 -0.51
C PRO A 172 -19.16 19.38 -1.07
N ALA A 173 -18.62 19.69 -2.25
CA ALA A 173 -17.65 18.82 -2.94
C ALA A 173 -16.35 18.62 -2.12
N TRP A 174 -16.06 19.58 -1.24
CA TRP A 174 -14.89 19.65 -0.35
C TRP A 174 -15.24 19.33 1.12
N ILE A 175 -16.32 18.60 1.39
CA ILE A 175 -16.68 18.20 2.76
C ILE A 175 -15.62 17.23 3.33
N ARG A 176 -15.31 17.37 4.63
CA ARG A 176 -14.29 16.55 5.32
C ARG A 176 -14.86 15.33 6.04
N TYR A 177 -16.19 15.26 6.16
CA TYR A 177 -16.90 14.14 6.76
C TYR A 177 -18.35 14.16 6.25
N ALA A 178 -18.94 12.99 6.01
CA ALA A 178 -20.34 12.84 5.64
C ALA A 178 -20.91 11.61 6.35
N THR A 179 -22.18 11.63 6.75
CA THR A 179 -22.78 10.54 7.53
C THR A 179 -24.14 10.15 6.98
N PHE A 180 -24.57 8.91 7.22
CA PHE A 180 -25.88 8.38 6.84
C PHE A 180 -26.56 7.73 8.05
N ASP A 181 -27.87 7.55 7.98
CA ASP A 181 -28.62 6.81 8.99
C ASP A 181 -28.51 5.31 8.72
N ALA A 182 -27.56 4.65 9.40
CA ALA A 182 -27.31 3.22 9.24
C ALA A 182 -28.52 2.31 9.59
N SER A 183 -29.53 2.82 10.31
CA SER A 183 -30.76 2.07 10.58
C SER A 183 -31.72 2.01 9.39
N LYS A 184 -31.51 2.84 8.36
CA LYS A 184 -32.37 2.94 7.18
C LYS A 184 -31.64 2.52 5.91
N PHE A 185 -32.11 1.42 5.32
CA PHE A 185 -31.61 0.97 4.01
C PHE A 185 -31.77 2.07 2.95
N GLY A 186 -30.69 2.38 2.22
CA GLY A 186 -30.69 3.42 1.20
C GLY A 186 -30.81 4.86 1.72
N ALA A 187 -30.47 5.12 3.00
CA ALA A 187 -30.42 6.48 3.52
C ALA A 187 -29.43 7.36 2.72
N PRO A 188 -29.84 8.56 2.28
CA PRO A 188 -28.90 9.51 1.70
C PRO A 188 -27.95 10.05 2.76
N TYR A 189 -26.82 10.56 2.32
CA TYR A 189 -25.81 11.15 3.18
C TYR A 189 -26.13 12.62 3.49
N ASP A 190 -25.67 13.07 4.65
CA ASP A 190 -25.57 14.47 5.04
C ASP A 190 -24.10 14.83 5.18
N GLY A 191 -23.70 15.95 4.57
CA GLY A 191 -22.38 16.54 4.81
C GLY A 191 -22.30 17.06 6.23
N VAL A 192 -21.18 16.80 6.92
CA VAL A 192 -20.98 17.17 8.32
C VAL A 192 -19.82 18.15 8.44
N HIS A 193 -20.03 19.25 9.15
CA HIS A 193 -18.98 20.23 9.40
C HIS A 193 -18.00 19.72 10.48
N TRP A 194 -16.85 19.20 10.03
CA TRP A 194 -15.81 18.65 10.92
C TRP A 194 -14.74 19.69 11.28
N ASP A 195 -14.99 20.48 12.34
CA ASP A 195 -14.02 21.39 12.97
C ASP A 195 -13.90 21.10 14.50
N PRO A 196 -13.30 19.96 14.92
CA PRO A 196 -13.32 19.51 16.30
C PRO A 196 -12.59 20.48 17.26
N PRO A 197 -13.10 20.67 18.49
CA PRO A 197 -12.44 21.49 19.49
C PRO A 197 -11.06 20.89 19.87
N ALA A 198 -10.19 21.72 20.45
CA ALA A 198 -8.80 21.34 20.74
C ALA A 198 -8.64 20.14 21.68
N CYS A 199 -9.68 19.74 22.43
CA CYS A 199 -9.70 18.55 23.28
C CYS A 199 -10.08 17.24 22.54
N GLU A 200 -10.69 17.34 21.36
CA GLU A 200 -11.16 16.20 20.55
C GLU A 200 -10.32 16.03 19.27
N ARG A 201 -9.63 17.10 18.82
CA ARG A 201 -8.71 17.03 17.68
C ARG A 201 -7.48 16.19 18.00
N TYR A 202 -7.17 15.23 17.15
CA TYR A 202 -5.99 14.40 17.27
C TYR A 202 -4.69 15.21 17.10
N VAL A 203 -3.64 14.78 17.79
CA VAL A 203 -2.29 15.34 17.68
C VAL A 203 -1.33 14.18 17.47
N PHE A 204 -0.71 14.14 16.28
CA PHE A 204 0.33 13.19 15.92
C PHE A 204 1.51 13.26 16.89
N LYS A 205 2.03 12.10 17.28
CA LYS A 205 3.10 11.93 18.28
C LYS A 205 4.34 11.28 17.68
N HIS A 206 4.19 10.57 16.57
CA HIS A 206 5.25 9.79 15.94
C HIS A 206 5.68 10.42 14.60
N PRO A 207 6.98 10.38 14.26
CA PRO A 207 7.43 10.76 12.93
C PRO A 207 7.08 9.66 11.92
N ARG A 208 6.97 10.03 10.64
CA ARG A 208 6.95 9.05 9.55
C ARG A 208 8.20 8.15 9.61
N PRO A 209 8.09 6.83 9.42
CA PRO A 209 9.25 5.96 9.24
C PRO A 209 10.03 6.32 7.96
N PRO A 210 11.34 6.04 7.89
CA PRO A 210 12.14 6.26 6.70
C PRO A 210 11.66 5.37 5.54
N LYS A 211 11.99 5.73 4.30
CA LYS A 211 11.67 4.87 3.15
C LYS A 211 12.45 3.55 3.24
N PRO A 212 11.80 2.37 3.20
CA PRO A 212 12.49 1.08 3.18
C PRO A 212 13.17 0.84 1.82
N ASP A 213 14.21 0.00 1.80
CA ASP A 213 14.89 -0.39 0.56
C ASP A 213 13.97 -1.16 -0.41
N ALA A 214 13.06 -1.99 0.15
CA ALA A 214 11.98 -2.63 -0.57
C ALA A 214 10.66 -2.56 0.24
N PRO A 215 9.52 -2.21 -0.38
CA PRO A 215 8.24 -2.19 0.31
C PRO A 215 7.70 -3.62 0.46
N ARG A 216 7.43 -4.02 1.70
CA ARG A 216 6.69 -5.24 2.07
C ARG A 216 5.33 -4.79 2.59
N ILE A 217 4.33 -4.87 1.73
CA ILE A 217 3.04 -4.20 1.85
C ILE A 217 1.97 -5.18 2.36
N TYR A 218 1.29 -4.79 3.43
CA TYR A 218 0.07 -5.46 3.89
C TYR A 218 -1.14 -4.64 3.41
N GLU A 219 -1.89 -5.18 2.46
CA GLU A 219 -3.10 -4.56 1.91
C GLU A 219 -4.31 -4.89 2.80
N ALA A 220 -5.04 -3.86 3.23
CA ALA A 220 -6.13 -4.00 4.18
C ALA A 220 -7.30 -3.05 3.94
N HIS A 221 -8.50 -3.54 4.25
CA HIS A 221 -9.76 -2.78 4.25
C HIS A 221 -10.34 -2.80 5.68
N VAL A 222 -10.37 -1.64 6.33
CA VAL A 222 -10.73 -1.49 7.77
C VAL A 222 -12.09 -2.08 8.09
N GLY A 223 -13.12 -1.78 7.30
CA GLY A 223 -14.50 -2.19 7.61
C GLY A 223 -14.76 -3.70 7.64
N MET A 224 -13.85 -4.52 7.11
CA MET A 224 -13.99 -5.99 7.08
C MET A 224 -12.90 -6.69 7.91
N SER A 225 -12.16 -5.94 8.75
CA SER A 225 -10.97 -6.43 9.43
C SER A 225 -11.25 -7.12 10.76
N GLY A 226 -12.45 -7.05 11.30
CA GLY A 226 -12.86 -7.75 12.54
C GLY A 226 -13.20 -9.22 12.30
N GLU A 227 -13.28 -9.99 13.40
CA GLU A 227 -13.81 -11.36 13.37
C GLU A 227 -15.33 -11.37 13.19
N GLU A 228 -16.04 -10.42 13.80
CA GLU A 228 -17.49 -10.33 13.75
C GLU A 228 -18.03 -9.92 12.37
N PRO A 229 -19.23 -10.38 11.97
CA PRO A 229 -19.87 -10.03 10.71
C PRO A 229 -20.53 -8.64 10.77
N GLU A 230 -19.73 -7.60 11.01
CA GLU A 230 -20.15 -6.20 11.06
C GLU A 230 -19.05 -5.24 10.57
N VAL A 231 -19.37 -3.96 10.36
CA VAL A 231 -18.38 -2.99 9.87
C VAL A 231 -17.44 -2.56 11.00
N SER A 232 -16.20 -3.02 10.95
CA SER A 232 -15.19 -2.75 11.98
C SER A 232 -14.63 -1.31 11.91
N THR A 233 -14.08 -0.83 13.02
CA THR A 233 -13.64 0.57 13.18
C THR A 233 -12.15 0.79 12.98
N TYR A 234 -11.77 2.05 12.69
CA TYR A 234 -10.38 2.50 12.61
C TYR A 234 -9.60 2.23 13.90
N ARG A 235 -10.25 2.31 15.07
CA ARG A 235 -9.61 2.01 16.36
C ARG A 235 -9.34 0.53 16.53
N GLU A 236 -10.30 -0.33 16.22
CA GLU A 236 -10.10 -1.79 16.32
C GLU A 236 -9.04 -2.28 15.36
N PHE A 237 -8.98 -1.75 14.13
CA PHE A 237 -7.88 -2.03 13.21
C PHE A 237 -6.53 -1.57 13.78
N ALA A 238 -6.47 -0.35 14.30
CA ALA A 238 -5.26 0.21 14.89
C ALA A 238 -4.78 -0.57 16.12
N ASP A 239 -5.71 -1.09 16.92
CA ASP A 239 -5.44 -1.76 18.18
C ASP A 239 -5.17 -3.26 18.04
N ASN A 240 -5.88 -3.95 17.14
CA ASN A 240 -5.89 -5.40 17.03
C ASN A 240 -5.20 -5.94 15.77
N VAL A 241 -5.09 -5.14 14.69
CA VAL A 241 -4.57 -5.60 13.38
C VAL A 241 -3.17 -5.05 13.09
N LEU A 242 -2.91 -3.76 13.33
CA LEU A 242 -1.55 -3.20 13.15
C LEU A 242 -0.44 -3.97 13.90
N PRO A 243 -0.65 -4.47 15.14
CA PRO A 243 0.35 -5.30 15.81
C PRO A 243 0.64 -6.62 15.08
N ARG A 244 -0.36 -7.24 14.44
CA ARG A 244 -0.22 -8.48 13.64
C ARG A 244 0.59 -8.23 12.38
N ILE A 245 0.28 -7.13 11.68
CA ILE A 245 1.02 -6.69 10.49
C ILE A 245 2.50 -6.51 10.84
N ARG A 246 2.81 -5.79 11.94
CA ARG A 246 4.18 -5.61 12.38
C ARG A 246 4.84 -6.91 12.85
N ALA A 247 4.09 -7.81 13.49
CA ALA A 247 4.59 -9.11 13.94
C ALA A 247 5.02 -10.00 12.75
N ASN A 248 4.29 -9.98 11.64
CA ASN A 248 4.65 -10.67 10.38
C ASN A 248 5.71 -9.92 9.54
N ASN A 249 6.47 -8.98 10.12
CA ASN A 249 7.62 -8.30 9.50
C ASN A 249 7.35 -7.46 8.23
N TYR A 250 6.08 -7.16 7.92
CA TYR A 250 5.70 -6.12 6.96
C TYR A 250 6.24 -4.76 7.42
N ASN A 251 6.52 -3.87 6.47
CA ASN A 251 7.04 -2.52 6.72
C ASN A 251 6.11 -1.40 6.21
N THR A 252 5.09 -1.76 5.44
CA THR A 252 4.15 -0.82 4.81
C THR A 252 2.72 -1.38 4.89
N VAL A 253 1.73 -0.52 5.09
CA VAL A 253 0.30 -0.84 5.00
C VAL A 253 -0.29 -0.13 3.78
N GLN A 254 -1.02 -0.83 2.91
CA GLN A 254 -1.86 -0.23 1.88
C GLN A 254 -3.29 -0.19 2.39
N LEU A 255 -3.81 1.01 2.64
CA LEU A 255 -5.07 1.23 3.32
C LEU A 255 -6.18 1.60 2.32
N MET A 256 -7.03 0.62 2.04
CA MET A 256 -8.12 0.71 1.07
C MET A 256 -9.36 1.39 1.62
N ALA A 257 -10.26 1.83 0.73
CA ALA A 257 -11.62 2.31 1.05
C ALA A 257 -11.70 3.49 2.05
N ILE A 258 -10.67 4.34 2.11
CA ILE A 258 -10.62 5.49 3.02
C ILE A 258 -11.45 6.68 2.52
N MET A 259 -11.40 6.97 1.22
CA MET A 259 -12.28 7.96 0.60
C MET A 259 -13.75 7.53 0.74
N GLU A 260 -14.61 8.44 1.18
CA GLU A 260 -16.02 8.11 1.42
C GLU A 260 -16.76 7.71 0.14
N HIS A 261 -17.49 6.60 0.25
CA HIS A 261 -18.15 5.89 -0.85
C HIS A 261 -19.53 5.40 -0.36
N SER A 262 -20.61 5.80 -1.04
CA SER A 262 -21.96 5.50 -0.53
C SER A 262 -22.32 4.01 -0.61
N TYR A 263 -21.73 3.27 -1.55
CA TYR A 263 -21.99 1.83 -1.75
C TYR A 263 -20.86 0.99 -1.16
N TYR A 264 -21.10 0.34 -0.03
CA TYR A 264 -20.07 -0.40 0.72
C TYR A 264 -19.46 -1.55 -0.10
N ALA A 265 -20.29 -2.30 -0.83
CA ALA A 265 -19.85 -3.36 -1.74
C ALA A 265 -19.12 -2.88 -3.01
N SER A 266 -18.78 -1.59 -3.12
CA SER A 266 -17.81 -1.09 -4.10
C SER A 266 -16.36 -1.28 -3.67
N PHE A 267 -16.08 -1.80 -2.46
CA PHE A 267 -14.72 -1.93 -1.91
C PHE A 267 -13.97 -0.58 -1.80
N GLY A 268 -14.68 0.54 -1.86
CA GLY A 268 -14.09 1.89 -1.88
C GLY A 268 -14.00 2.53 -3.28
N TYR A 269 -14.14 1.75 -4.37
CA TYR A 269 -13.92 2.25 -5.73
C TYR A 269 -14.93 3.32 -6.16
N HIS A 270 -16.19 3.27 -5.71
CA HIS A 270 -17.20 4.26 -6.10
C HIS A 270 -17.26 5.44 -5.11
N VAL A 271 -16.19 6.25 -5.11
CA VAL A 271 -16.05 7.45 -4.26
C VAL A 271 -17.16 8.45 -4.55
N THR A 272 -17.77 8.97 -3.48
CA THR A 272 -18.77 10.05 -3.51
C THR A 272 -18.20 11.37 -2.99
N ASN A 273 -17.45 11.34 -1.88
CA ASN A 273 -16.96 12.53 -1.18
C ASN A 273 -15.44 12.44 -0.97
N PHE A 274 -14.66 12.90 -1.96
CA PHE A 274 -13.20 12.70 -2.06
C PHE A 274 -12.37 13.24 -0.88
N PHE A 275 -12.85 14.23 -0.15
CA PHE A 275 -12.17 14.82 1.02
C PHE A 275 -12.68 14.24 2.36
N ALA A 276 -13.67 13.36 2.33
CA ALA A 276 -14.23 12.75 3.53
C ALA A 276 -13.59 11.38 3.79
N VAL A 277 -13.24 11.15 5.06
CA VAL A 277 -12.97 9.81 5.61
C VAL A 277 -14.29 9.05 5.67
N SER A 278 -14.30 7.77 5.26
CA SER A 278 -15.52 6.97 5.29
C SER A 278 -16.05 6.78 6.72
N SER A 279 -17.24 7.33 6.96
CA SER A 279 -17.83 7.44 8.31
C SER A 279 -18.22 6.11 8.95
N ARG A 280 -18.28 5.03 8.16
CA ARG A 280 -18.67 3.70 8.66
C ARG A 280 -17.71 3.16 9.73
N SER A 281 -16.42 3.42 9.57
CA SER A 281 -15.38 2.91 10.47
C SER A 281 -14.95 3.92 11.55
N GLY A 282 -15.56 5.12 11.58
CA GLY A 282 -15.30 6.13 12.60
C GLY A 282 -14.98 7.52 12.04
N THR A 283 -14.40 8.37 12.88
CA THR A 283 -14.17 9.78 12.58
C THR A 283 -12.82 10.04 11.90
N PRO A 284 -12.60 11.22 11.29
CA PRO A 284 -11.29 11.62 10.81
C PRO A 284 -10.19 11.58 11.89
N GLU A 285 -10.53 11.79 13.16
CA GLU A 285 -9.55 11.75 14.26
C GLU A 285 -9.16 10.30 14.63
N ASP A 286 -10.03 9.31 14.35
CA ASP A 286 -9.73 7.90 14.53
C ASP A 286 -8.83 7.34 13.41
N LEU A 287 -8.97 7.87 12.18
CA LEU A 287 -8.01 7.57 11.10
C LEU A 287 -6.62 8.16 11.39
N LYS A 288 -6.55 9.40 11.92
CA LYS A 288 -5.26 9.97 12.36
C LYS A 288 -4.61 9.12 13.47
N TYR A 289 -5.41 8.61 14.41
CA TYR A 289 -4.95 7.65 15.42
C TYR A 289 -4.37 6.37 14.81
N LEU A 290 -5.03 5.81 13.79
CA LEU A 290 -4.56 4.63 13.06
C LEU A 290 -3.19 4.88 12.41
N VAL A 291 -3.03 5.99 11.67
CA VAL A 291 -1.76 6.30 10.98
C VAL A 291 -0.63 6.58 11.98
N ASP A 292 -0.85 7.39 13.02
CA ASP A 292 0.15 7.68 14.05
C ASP A 292 0.57 6.41 14.82
N LYS A 293 -0.38 5.48 15.04
CA LYS A 293 -0.09 4.18 15.66
C LYS A 293 0.69 3.25 14.73
N ALA A 294 0.43 3.25 13.42
CA ALA A 294 1.25 2.53 12.44
C ALA A 294 2.69 3.07 12.44
N HIS A 295 2.85 4.40 12.43
CA HIS A 295 4.16 5.06 12.56
C HIS A 295 4.87 4.70 13.87
N SER A 296 4.15 4.59 14.99
CA SER A 296 4.70 4.13 16.28
C SER A 296 5.30 2.72 16.24
N LEU A 297 4.82 1.86 15.33
CA LEU A 297 5.28 0.49 15.12
C LEU A 297 6.37 0.39 14.04
N GLY A 298 6.76 1.52 13.42
CA GLY A 298 7.68 1.58 12.30
C GLY A 298 7.06 1.20 10.94
N LEU A 299 5.73 1.13 10.85
CA LEU A 299 5.01 0.83 9.61
C LEU A 299 4.70 2.13 8.86
N ARG A 300 5.04 2.18 7.56
CA ARG A 300 4.55 3.24 6.67
C ARG A 300 3.10 2.98 6.27
N VAL A 301 2.34 4.02 5.94
CA VAL A 301 0.93 3.86 5.50
C VAL A 301 0.70 4.57 4.18
N LEU A 302 0.36 3.81 3.14
CA LEU A 302 -0.13 4.29 1.85
C LEU A 302 -1.65 4.25 1.84
N MET A 303 -2.29 5.14 1.09
CA MET A 303 -3.75 5.16 0.91
C MET A 303 -4.13 4.89 -0.55
N ASP A 304 -5.25 4.22 -0.77
CA ASP A 304 -5.88 4.10 -2.09
C ASP A 304 -6.46 5.45 -2.55
N VAL A 305 -6.05 5.89 -3.73
CA VAL A 305 -6.45 7.12 -4.39
C VAL A 305 -7.20 6.78 -5.66
N VAL A 306 -8.52 6.74 -5.54
CA VAL A 306 -9.41 6.55 -6.68
C VAL A 306 -9.62 7.90 -7.36
N HIS A 307 -8.73 8.23 -8.28
CA HIS A 307 -8.84 9.44 -9.12
C HIS A 307 -9.12 9.13 -10.59
N SER A 308 -9.31 7.85 -10.94
CA SER A 308 -9.70 7.40 -12.28
C SER A 308 -11.15 7.72 -12.65
N HIS A 309 -12.05 7.75 -11.68
CA HIS A 309 -13.48 7.98 -11.86
C HIS A 309 -14.16 8.51 -10.58
N ALA A 310 -15.45 8.81 -10.66
CA ALA A 310 -16.32 9.11 -9.52
C ALA A 310 -17.63 8.32 -9.60
N SER A 311 -18.26 8.06 -8.46
CA SER A 311 -19.60 7.47 -8.41
C SER A 311 -20.63 8.28 -9.21
N ASN A 312 -21.55 7.60 -9.88
CA ASN A 312 -22.71 8.21 -10.52
C ASN A 312 -23.79 8.70 -9.53
N ASN A 313 -23.60 8.56 -8.21
CA ASN A 313 -24.60 8.98 -7.22
C ASN A 313 -24.83 10.50 -7.24
N VAL A 314 -26.02 10.89 -7.71
CA VAL A 314 -26.46 12.30 -7.89
C VAL A 314 -26.82 12.98 -6.58
N THR A 315 -27.19 12.23 -5.54
CA THR A 315 -27.67 12.80 -4.26
C THR A 315 -26.50 13.06 -3.32
N ASP A 316 -25.62 12.08 -3.19
CA ASP A 316 -24.58 12.04 -2.14
C ASP A 316 -23.17 12.32 -2.67
N GLY A 317 -22.98 12.37 -3.99
CA GLY A 317 -21.68 12.45 -4.63
C GLY A 317 -21.51 13.60 -5.61
N LEU A 318 -20.28 13.73 -6.11
CA LEU A 318 -19.86 14.79 -7.03
C LEU A 318 -20.67 14.84 -8.34
N ASN A 319 -21.29 13.73 -8.77
CA ASN A 319 -22.22 13.71 -9.91
C ASN A 319 -23.42 14.65 -9.74
N GLY A 320 -23.78 14.98 -8.49
CA GLY A 320 -24.85 15.92 -8.17
C GLY A 320 -24.63 17.37 -8.63
N TYR A 321 -23.41 17.73 -9.05
CA TYR A 321 -23.04 19.03 -9.61
C TYR A 321 -23.19 19.11 -11.14
N ASP A 322 -23.44 17.98 -11.82
CA ASP A 322 -23.79 17.98 -13.25
C ASP A 322 -25.30 18.18 -13.42
N VAL A 323 -25.67 19.29 -14.05
CA VAL A 323 -27.04 19.66 -14.41
C VAL A 323 -27.18 19.88 -15.93
N GLY A 324 -26.32 19.25 -16.72
CA GLY A 324 -26.32 19.31 -18.19
C GLY A 324 -25.55 20.50 -18.77
N GLN A 325 -24.64 21.11 -18.00
CA GLN A 325 -23.75 22.16 -18.49
C GLN A 325 -22.66 21.62 -19.43
N ASN A 326 -21.87 22.52 -20.04
CA ASN A 326 -20.74 22.12 -20.85
C ASN A 326 -19.59 21.55 -19.97
N THR A 327 -18.78 20.64 -20.51
CA THR A 327 -17.67 20.01 -19.77
C THR A 327 -16.69 21.00 -19.12
N HIS A 328 -16.48 22.21 -19.65
CA HIS A 328 -15.59 23.21 -19.00
C HIS A 328 -16.16 23.78 -17.69
N GLU A 329 -17.45 23.59 -17.44
CA GLU A 329 -18.20 24.01 -16.25
C GLU A 329 -18.56 22.80 -15.35
N SER A 330 -17.92 21.65 -15.55
CA SER A 330 -18.19 20.41 -14.84
C SER A 330 -16.89 19.77 -14.33
N TYR A 331 -16.99 18.95 -13.29
CA TYR A 331 -15.90 18.06 -12.89
C TYR A 331 -15.60 16.99 -13.96
N PHE A 332 -16.59 16.70 -14.83
CA PHE A 332 -16.60 15.56 -15.72
C PHE A 332 -16.63 15.95 -17.19
N HIS A 333 -16.27 15.00 -18.05
CA HIS A 333 -16.67 15.03 -19.45
C HIS A 333 -18.19 14.78 -19.61
N THR A 334 -18.72 15.14 -20.78
CA THR A 334 -20.14 14.97 -21.15
C THR A 334 -20.31 13.88 -22.21
N GLY A 335 -21.48 13.25 -22.27
CA GLY A 335 -21.75 12.14 -23.21
C GLY A 335 -20.86 10.91 -22.93
N ASP A 336 -20.60 10.10 -23.96
CA ASP A 336 -19.81 8.87 -23.84
C ASP A 336 -18.43 9.06 -23.23
N ARG A 337 -17.73 10.17 -23.51
CA ARG A 337 -16.41 10.49 -22.90
C ARG A 337 -16.51 10.76 -21.39
N GLY A 338 -17.71 11.05 -20.88
CA GLY A 338 -18.00 11.35 -19.49
C GLY A 338 -18.40 10.17 -18.61
N TYR A 339 -18.46 8.95 -19.16
CA TYR A 339 -19.10 7.82 -18.50
C TYR A 339 -18.43 6.47 -18.80
N HIS A 340 -17.95 5.81 -17.74
CA HIS A 340 -17.27 4.52 -17.80
C HIS A 340 -18.27 3.36 -17.82
N LYS A 341 -18.61 2.87 -19.02
CA LYS A 341 -19.72 1.92 -19.24
C LYS A 341 -19.64 0.60 -18.46
N LEU A 342 -18.42 0.13 -18.14
CA LEU A 342 -18.22 -1.11 -17.37
C LEU A 342 -18.37 -0.91 -15.85
N TRP A 343 -18.19 0.31 -15.35
CA TRP A 343 -18.18 0.63 -13.91
C TRP A 343 -19.35 1.55 -13.49
N ASP A 344 -20.30 1.83 -14.38
CA ASP A 344 -21.45 2.73 -14.15
C ASP A 344 -21.04 4.05 -13.45
N SER A 345 -19.99 4.70 -13.97
CA SER A 345 -19.26 5.76 -13.25
C SER A 345 -18.95 6.97 -14.11
N ARG A 346 -18.73 8.14 -13.48
CA ARG A 346 -18.36 9.39 -14.17
C ARG A 346 -16.86 9.52 -14.35
N LEU A 347 -16.44 10.08 -15.50
CA LEU A 347 -15.03 10.30 -15.86
C LEU A 347 -14.68 11.79 -15.79
N PHE A 348 -13.60 12.10 -15.07
CA PHE A 348 -13.11 13.46 -14.88
C PHE A 348 -12.67 14.12 -16.20
N ASN A 349 -12.80 15.45 -16.27
CA ASN A 349 -12.10 16.24 -17.28
C ASN A 349 -10.79 16.77 -16.67
N TYR A 350 -9.71 16.01 -16.79
CA TYR A 350 -8.40 16.34 -16.22
C TYR A 350 -7.77 17.63 -16.77
N ALA A 351 -8.26 18.15 -17.90
CA ALA A 351 -7.80 19.44 -18.45
C ALA A 351 -8.41 20.67 -17.75
N ASN A 352 -9.49 20.51 -16.96
CA ASN A 352 -10.14 21.63 -16.29
C ASN A 352 -9.33 22.13 -15.08
N TRP A 353 -9.20 23.45 -14.98
CA TRP A 353 -8.42 24.11 -13.91
C TRP A 353 -8.88 23.74 -12.50
N GLU A 354 -10.18 23.81 -12.24
CA GLU A 354 -10.74 23.48 -10.92
C GLU A 354 -10.77 21.96 -10.64
N VAL A 355 -10.71 21.11 -11.67
CA VAL A 355 -10.51 19.66 -11.51
C VAL A 355 -9.06 19.37 -11.10
N LEU A 356 -8.08 20.00 -11.77
CA LEU A 356 -6.68 19.94 -11.34
C LEU A 356 -6.52 20.47 -9.91
N ARG A 357 -7.18 21.58 -9.56
CA ARG A 357 -7.16 22.10 -8.19
C ARG A 357 -7.74 21.11 -7.20
N PHE A 358 -8.91 20.54 -7.51
CA PHE A 358 -9.60 19.56 -6.67
C PHE A 358 -8.73 18.33 -6.40
N LEU A 359 -8.26 17.65 -7.45
CA LEU A 359 -7.49 16.41 -7.33
C LEU A 359 -6.10 16.66 -6.72
N LEU A 360 -5.35 17.69 -7.15
CA LEU A 360 -4.03 17.97 -6.57
C LEU A 360 -4.12 18.45 -5.12
N SER A 361 -5.20 19.15 -4.74
CA SER A 361 -5.43 19.51 -3.34
C SER A 361 -5.89 18.33 -2.50
N ASN A 362 -6.51 17.32 -3.11
CA ASN A 362 -6.92 16.11 -2.43
C ASN A 362 -5.70 15.28 -2.00
N LEU A 363 -4.74 15.08 -2.90
CA LEU A 363 -3.46 14.44 -2.58
C LEU A 363 -2.75 15.13 -1.41
N ARG A 364 -2.64 16.48 -1.46
CA ARG A 364 -2.02 17.26 -0.39
C ARG A 364 -2.81 17.18 0.92
N TYR A 365 -4.13 17.20 0.88
CA TYR A 365 -4.99 17.05 2.06
C TYR A 365 -4.73 15.72 2.78
N TRP A 366 -4.65 14.61 2.05
CA TRP A 366 -4.35 13.30 2.63
C TRP A 366 -2.92 13.21 3.18
N MET A 367 -1.92 13.79 2.49
CA MET A 367 -0.53 13.85 2.99
C MET A 367 -0.37 14.71 4.25
N ASP A 368 -0.96 15.91 4.28
CA ASP A 368 -0.75 16.88 5.36
C ASP A 368 -1.63 16.58 6.59
N GLU A 369 -2.93 16.31 6.40
CA GLU A 369 -3.89 16.22 7.51
C GLU A 369 -3.93 14.83 8.17
N PHE A 370 -3.53 13.78 7.43
CA PHE A 370 -3.56 12.38 7.88
C PHE A 370 -2.19 11.71 7.94
N MET A 371 -1.12 12.43 7.55
CA MET A 371 0.27 11.97 7.62
C MET A 371 0.62 10.73 6.76
N PHE A 372 -0.20 10.37 5.77
CA PHE A 372 0.10 9.26 4.85
C PHE A 372 1.49 9.40 4.18
N ASP A 373 2.12 8.26 3.90
CA ASP A 373 3.48 8.11 3.40
C ASP A 373 3.59 8.09 1.86
N GLY A 374 2.45 8.11 1.18
CA GLY A 374 2.32 7.93 -0.25
C GLY A 374 0.97 7.29 -0.57
N PHE A 375 0.81 6.79 -1.79
CA PHE A 375 -0.49 6.38 -2.32
C PHE A 375 -0.38 5.21 -3.30
N ARG A 376 -1.48 4.48 -3.49
CA ARG A 376 -1.74 3.76 -4.73
C ARG A 376 -2.75 4.57 -5.53
N PHE A 377 -2.49 4.77 -6.82
CA PHE A 377 -3.48 5.32 -7.75
C PHE A 377 -4.19 4.15 -8.44
N ASP A 378 -5.50 4.10 -8.28
CA ASP A 378 -6.30 2.95 -8.72
C ASP A 378 -7.00 3.22 -10.06
N GLY A 379 -7.08 2.20 -10.91
CA GLY A 379 -7.61 2.29 -12.26
C GLY A 379 -6.75 3.13 -13.21
N VAL A 380 -5.41 3.14 -13.05
CA VAL A 380 -4.51 3.94 -13.92
C VAL A 380 -4.63 3.51 -15.38
N THR A 381 -4.84 2.23 -15.69
CA THR A 381 -5.17 1.80 -17.07
C THR A 381 -6.43 2.47 -17.62
N SER A 382 -7.44 2.75 -16.79
CA SER A 382 -8.63 3.50 -17.21
C SER A 382 -8.31 4.97 -17.50
N MET A 383 -7.36 5.55 -16.77
CA MET A 383 -6.89 6.93 -16.97
C MET A 383 -6.02 7.08 -18.22
N LEU A 384 -5.14 6.11 -18.50
CA LEU A 384 -4.13 6.20 -19.55
C LEU A 384 -4.68 6.17 -20.97
N TYR A 385 -5.87 5.60 -21.18
CA TYR A 385 -6.43 5.38 -22.51
C TYR A 385 -7.89 5.82 -22.59
N HIS A 386 -8.28 6.48 -23.68
CA HIS A 386 -9.67 6.85 -23.97
C HIS A 386 -10.62 5.65 -24.14
N HIS A 387 -10.08 4.44 -24.35
CA HIS A 387 -10.82 3.17 -24.33
C HIS A 387 -10.68 2.39 -23.01
N HIS A 388 -10.01 2.98 -22.01
CA HIS A 388 -9.88 2.48 -20.63
C HIS A 388 -9.33 1.05 -20.46
N GLY A 389 -8.57 0.55 -21.45
CA GLY A 389 -8.17 -0.87 -21.53
C GLY A 389 -9.33 -1.87 -21.76
N ILE A 390 -10.59 -1.43 -21.81
CA ILE A 390 -11.76 -2.33 -21.96
C ILE A 390 -11.70 -3.06 -23.30
N ASN A 391 -11.85 -4.39 -23.27
CA ASN A 391 -11.81 -5.26 -24.44
C ASN A 391 -10.53 -5.11 -25.29
N LYS A 392 -9.41 -4.74 -24.67
CA LYS A 392 -8.09 -4.65 -25.32
C LYS A 392 -7.14 -5.67 -24.69
N GLY A 393 -6.42 -6.41 -25.53
CA GLY A 393 -5.24 -7.15 -25.12
C GLY A 393 -3.99 -6.32 -25.42
N PHE A 394 -3.14 -6.12 -24.42
CA PHE A 394 -1.84 -5.46 -24.61
C PHE A 394 -0.80 -6.53 -24.96
N THR A 395 -0.24 -6.45 -26.17
CA THR A 395 0.72 -7.42 -26.71
C THR A 395 2.18 -7.04 -26.42
N GLY A 396 2.40 -5.83 -25.90
CA GLY A 396 3.73 -5.23 -25.75
C GLY A 396 4.20 -4.48 -27.01
N ASN A 397 3.33 -4.31 -28.02
CA ASN A 397 3.58 -3.45 -29.16
C ASN A 397 3.39 -1.97 -28.77
N TYR A 398 4.41 -1.13 -28.95
CA TYR A 398 4.41 0.22 -28.37
C TYR A 398 3.38 1.17 -29.01
N LYS A 399 2.83 0.80 -30.18
CA LYS A 399 1.70 1.50 -30.82
C LYS A 399 0.38 1.37 -30.04
N GLU A 400 0.28 0.39 -29.15
CA GLU A 400 -0.85 0.23 -28.22
C GLU A 400 -0.76 1.22 -27.04
N TYR A 401 0.46 1.65 -26.68
CA TYR A 401 0.72 2.54 -25.54
C TYR A 401 0.80 4.03 -25.94
N PHE A 402 1.28 4.33 -27.15
CA PHE A 402 1.56 5.68 -27.63
C PHE A 402 0.84 5.92 -28.96
N SER A 403 -0.39 6.42 -28.90
CA SER A 403 -1.22 6.72 -30.07
C SER A 403 -2.25 7.81 -29.75
N LEU A 404 -3.22 8.03 -30.65
CA LEU A 404 -4.36 8.91 -30.38
C LEU A 404 -5.35 8.32 -29.34
N ASP A 405 -5.24 7.03 -29.01
CA ASP A 405 -6.01 6.40 -27.93
C ASP A 405 -5.47 6.77 -26.54
N THR A 406 -4.24 7.32 -26.44
CA THR A 406 -3.55 7.66 -25.19
C THR A 406 -4.07 9.01 -24.63
N ASP A 407 -4.59 9.02 -23.39
CA ASP A 407 -5.12 10.24 -22.78
C ASP A 407 -4.00 11.12 -22.19
N VAL A 408 -3.60 12.13 -22.96
CA VAL A 408 -2.54 13.06 -22.55
C VAL A 408 -3.00 14.00 -21.43
N ASP A 409 -4.30 14.29 -21.29
CA ASP A 409 -4.80 15.17 -20.23
C ASP A 409 -4.70 14.47 -18.86
N ALA A 410 -5.06 13.19 -18.80
CA ALA A 410 -4.89 12.34 -17.62
C ALA A 410 -3.41 12.11 -17.26
N ILE A 411 -2.53 11.89 -18.25
CA ILE A 411 -1.09 11.74 -18.02
C ILE A 411 -0.48 13.04 -17.48
N VAL A 412 -0.85 14.20 -18.03
CA VAL A 412 -0.38 15.50 -17.52
C VAL A 412 -0.82 15.71 -16.07
N TYR A 413 -2.05 15.35 -15.72
CA TYR A 413 -2.50 15.35 -14.33
C TYR A 413 -1.60 14.45 -13.44
N MET A 414 -1.33 13.21 -13.83
CA MET A 414 -0.47 12.29 -13.05
C MET A 414 0.99 12.77 -12.94
N MET A 415 1.54 13.39 -13.98
CA MET A 415 2.87 14.03 -13.93
C MET A 415 2.91 15.21 -12.95
N LEU A 416 1.87 16.05 -12.93
CA LEU A 416 1.74 17.16 -11.96
C LEU A 416 1.56 16.62 -10.53
N ALA A 417 0.81 15.52 -10.37
CA ALA A 417 0.60 14.85 -9.09
C ALA A 417 1.91 14.26 -8.54
N ASN A 418 2.61 13.43 -9.30
CA ASN A 418 3.89 12.84 -8.88
C ASN A 418 4.95 13.91 -8.61
N HIS A 419 5.05 14.94 -9.46
CA HIS A 419 5.93 16.09 -9.19
C HIS A 419 5.59 16.80 -7.87
N LEU A 420 4.30 17.02 -7.57
CA LEU A 420 3.86 17.61 -6.31
C LEU A 420 4.19 16.72 -5.11
N MET A 421 3.84 15.43 -5.16
CA MET A 421 3.97 14.52 -4.03
C MET A 421 5.44 14.30 -3.64
N HIS A 422 6.32 14.05 -4.61
CA HIS A 422 7.77 13.95 -4.35
C HIS A 422 8.43 15.29 -3.98
N LYS A 423 7.79 16.43 -4.32
CA LYS A 423 8.26 17.74 -3.88
C LYS A 423 7.90 18.02 -2.40
N LEU A 424 6.72 17.59 -1.97
CA LEU A 424 6.25 17.70 -0.58
C LEU A 424 6.92 16.68 0.35
N LEU A 425 7.06 15.43 -0.11
CA LEU A 425 7.67 14.32 0.62
C LEU A 425 8.59 13.54 -0.35
N PRO A 426 9.90 13.83 -0.41
CA PRO A 426 10.85 13.14 -1.29
C PRO A 426 10.97 11.63 -1.03
N GLU A 427 10.62 11.20 0.19
CA GLU A 427 10.55 9.79 0.58
C GLU A 427 9.18 9.14 0.32
N ALA A 428 8.26 9.82 -0.38
CA ALA A 428 6.97 9.23 -0.74
C ALA A 428 7.15 7.95 -1.57
N THR A 429 6.15 7.06 -1.51
CA THR A 429 6.03 5.91 -2.41
C THR A 429 4.70 5.97 -3.12
N ILE A 430 4.71 6.20 -4.43
CA ILE A 430 3.50 6.26 -5.26
C ILE A 430 3.43 5.03 -6.18
N VAL A 431 2.39 4.23 -6.02
CA VAL A 431 2.15 2.99 -6.77
C VAL A 431 1.09 3.22 -7.84
N ALA A 432 1.29 2.70 -9.05
CA ALA A 432 0.28 2.65 -10.10
C ALA A 432 -0.36 1.26 -10.22
N GLU A 433 -1.70 1.21 -10.17
CA GLU A 433 -2.48 0.06 -10.60
C GLU A 433 -2.69 0.12 -12.13
N ASP A 434 -1.76 -0.48 -12.87
CA ASP A 434 -1.83 -0.57 -14.33
C ASP A 434 -1.63 -2.00 -14.84
N VAL A 435 -2.68 -2.58 -15.44
CA VAL A 435 -2.61 -3.89 -16.11
C VAL A 435 -1.91 -3.82 -17.47
N SER A 436 -1.85 -2.65 -18.12
CA SER A 436 -1.37 -2.54 -19.50
C SER A 436 0.13 -2.75 -19.66
N GLY A 437 0.91 -2.41 -18.63
CA GLY A 437 2.37 -2.46 -18.68
C GLY A 437 2.99 -1.28 -19.43
N MET A 438 2.37 -0.10 -19.33
CA MET A 438 2.81 1.09 -20.06
C MET A 438 4.28 1.42 -19.77
N PRO A 439 5.15 1.54 -20.79
CA PRO A 439 6.54 1.94 -20.60
C PRO A 439 6.65 3.34 -19.98
N VAL A 440 7.65 3.53 -19.12
CA VAL A 440 8.02 4.77 -18.42
C VAL A 440 6.93 5.37 -17.52
N LEU A 441 5.95 4.56 -17.14
CA LEU A 441 4.98 4.90 -16.10
C LEU A 441 5.70 5.10 -14.76
N CYS A 442 6.68 4.25 -14.46
CA CYS A 442 7.46 4.25 -13.21
C CYS A 442 8.87 4.84 -13.39
N ARG A 443 9.03 5.84 -14.27
CA ARG A 443 10.23 6.67 -14.38
C ARG A 443 9.94 8.11 -13.92
N PRO A 444 10.93 8.81 -13.32
CA PRO A 444 10.80 10.20 -12.90
C PRO A 444 10.26 11.16 -13.98
N VAL A 445 9.52 12.18 -13.54
CA VAL A 445 8.87 13.17 -14.43
C VAL A 445 9.90 14.03 -15.18
N ASP A 446 11.06 14.29 -14.58
CA ASP A 446 12.18 15.03 -15.15
C ASP A 446 13.01 14.20 -16.16
N GLU A 447 12.93 12.87 -16.12
CA GLU A 447 13.43 12.00 -17.19
C GLU A 447 12.47 11.90 -18.40
N GLY A 448 11.22 12.37 -18.25
CA GLY A 448 10.15 12.26 -19.24
C GLY A 448 9.14 11.13 -18.98
N GLY A 449 9.24 10.45 -17.83
CA GLY A 449 8.26 9.47 -17.37
C GLY A 449 7.01 10.10 -16.75
N VAL A 450 6.11 9.26 -16.23
CA VAL A 450 4.87 9.70 -15.56
C VAL A 450 5.09 9.97 -14.06
N GLY A 451 6.15 9.41 -13.47
CA GLY A 451 6.62 9.75 -12.13
C GLY A 451 6.24 8.79 -11.00
N PHE A 452 5.65 7.62 -11.28
CA PHE A 452 5.36 6.63 -10.23
C PHE A 452 6.64 5.93 -9.75
N ASP A 453 6.66 5.43 -8.51
CA ASP A 453 7.78 4.64 -7.97
C ASP A 453 7.70 3.17 -8.36
N PHE A 454 6.50 2.61 -8.40
CA PHE A 454 6.24 1.18 -8.62
C PHE A 454 4.94 1.01 -9.40
N ARG A 455 4.83 -0.10 -10.14
CA ARG A 455 3.54 -0.63 -10.62
C ARG A 455 3.21 -1.98 -9.99
N LEU A 456 1.93 -2.32 -9.93
CA LEU A 456 1.48 -3.66 -9.55
C LEU A 456 1.79 -4.69 -10.65
N ALA A 457 2.29 -5.87 -10.28
CA ALA A 457 2.58 -6.98 -11.19
C ALA A 457 1.33 -7.86 -11.45
N MET A 458 0.26 -7.23 -11.94
CA MET A 458 -1.12 -7.76 -11.94
C MET A 458 -1.32 -9.07 -12.74
N ALA A 459 -0.38 -9.48 -13.58
CA ALA A 459 -0.44 -10.74 -14.34
C ALA A 459 0.00 -11.99 -13.52
N ILE A 460 0.57 -11.81 -12.32
CA ILE A 460 1.03 -12.94 -11.50
C ILE A 460 -0.13 -13.74 -10.89
N PRO A 461 -1.17 -13.13 -10.27
CA PRO A 461 -2.32 -13.87 -9.75
C PRO A 461 -3.06 -14.70 -10.82
N ASP A 462 -3.30 -14.14 -12.00
CA ASP A 462 -3.97 -14.83 -13.11
C ASP A 462 -3.27 -16.15 -13.48
N ARG A 463 -1.93 -16.16 -13.46
CA ARG A 463 -1.14 -17.36 -13.70
C ARG A 463 -1.40 -18.42 -12.64
N TRP A 464 -1.44 -18.04 -11.36
CA TRP A 464 -1.70 -18.99 -10.27
C TRP A 464 -3.14 -19.50 -10.30
N ILE A 465 -4.11 -18.65 -10.61
CA ILE A 465 -5.53 -19.01 -10.75
C ILE A 465 -5.72 -20.02 -11.89
N ASP A 466 -5.16 -19.76 -13.08
CA ASP A 466 -5.17 -20.72 -14.19
C ASP A 466 -4.51 -22.06 -13.81
N TYR A 467 -3.34 -22.00 -13.16
CA TYR A 467 -2.60 -23.19 -12.76
C TYR A 467 -3.37 -24.03 -11.74
N LEU A 468 -4.02 -23.40 -10.76
CA LEU A 468 -4.75 -24.09 -9.70
C LEU A 468 -6.11 -24.62 -10.16
N LYS A 469 -6.80 -23.94 -11.07
CA LYS A 469 -8.12 -24.34 -11.59
C LYS A 469 -8.04 -25.29 -12.78
N ASN A 470 -7.13 -25.04 -13.72
CA ASN A 470 -7.17 -25.64 -15.06
C ASN A 470 -6.01 -26.63 -15.33
N LYS A 471 -4.93 -26.62 -14.54
CA LYS A 471 -3.75 -27.47 -14.75
C LYS A 471 -3.48 -28.41 -13.57
N GLU A 472 -3.48 -29.72 -13.82
CA GLU A 472 -2.96 -30.71 -12.87
C GLU A 472 -1.48 -30.41 -12.52
N ASP A 473 -1.02 -30.64 -11.29
CA ASP A 473 0.37 -30.38 -10.83
C ASP A 473 1.45 -30.87 -11.82
N ARG A 474 1.25 -32.04 -12.45
CA ARG A 474 2.19 -32.63 -13.43
C ARG A 474 2.34 -31.82 -14.73
N LYS A 475 1.32 -31.02 -15.09
CA LYS A 475 1.25 -30.16 -16.28
C LYS A 475 1.75 -28.74 -16.03
N TRP A 476 2.04 -28.38 -14.78
CA TRP A 476 2.63 -27.09 -14.45
C TRP A 476 4.00 -26.98 -15.13
N SER A 477 4.22 -25.89 -15.88
CA SER A 477 5.50 -25.64 -16.53
C SER A 477 6.35 -24.73 -15.65
N MET A 478 7.57 -25.18 -15.36
CA MET A 478 8.55 -24.42 -14.59
C MET A 478 8.99 -23.16 -15.35
N SER A 479 9.15 -23.27 -16.67
CA SER A 479 9.48 -22.14 -17.54
C SER A 479 8.33 -21.14 -17.70
N GLU A 480 7.07 -21.57 -17.78
CA GLU A 480 5.90 -20.66 -17.77
C GLU A 480 5.77 -19.87 -16.45
N ILE A 481 6.01 -20.52 -15.29
CA ILE A 481 6.00 -19.86 -13.98
C ILE A 481 7.09 -18.79 -13.94
N VAL A 482 8.34 -19.18 -14.23
CA VAL A 482 9.47 -18.24 -14.26
C VAL A 482 9.20 -17.10 -15.22
N GLN A 483 8.74 -17.38 -16.45
CA GLN A 483 8.45 -16.36 -17.44
C GLN A 483 7.41 -15.35 -16.93
N THR A 484 6.33 -15.78 -16.27
CA THR A 484 5.35 -14.83 -15.71
C THR A 484 5.96 -13.96 -14.60
N LEU A 485 6.80 -14.53 -13.73
CA LEU A 485 7.44 -13.79 -12.63
C LEU A 485 8.55 -12.83 -13.11
N THR A 486 9.28 -13.18 -14.16
CA THR A 486 10.45 -12.40 -14.64
C THR A 486 10.17 -11.53 -15.87
N ASN A 487 9.02 -11.66 -16.53
CA ASN A 487 8.65 -10.84 -17.70
C ASN A 487 8.18 -9.44 -17.27
N ARG A 488 9.14 -8.61 -16.82
CA ARG A 488 8.94 -7.21 -16.44
C ARG A 488 10.02 -6.31 -17.04
N ARG A 489 9.80 -5.00 -16.98
CA ARG A 489 10.76 -3.98 -17.43
C ARG A 489 11.77 -3.73 -16.31
N TYR A 490 12.97 -4.32 -16.38
CA TYR A 490 14.02 -4.18 -15.34
C TYR A 490 14.52 -2.73 -15.11
N THR A 491 14.12 -1.76 -15.93
CA THR A 491 14.38 -0.32 -15.75
C THR A 491 13.32 0.39 -14.88
N GLU A 492 12.26 -0.31 -14.48
CA GLU A 492 11.11 0.18 -13.73
C GLU A 492 10.77 -0.84 -12.62
N LYS A 493 10.43 -0.36 -11.41
CA LYS A 493 10.18 -1.25 -10.27
C LYS A 493 8.75 -1.79 -10.27
N CYS A 494 8.53 -3.02 -9.81
CA CYS A 494 7.18 -3.53 -9.56
C CYS A 494 7.00 -4.21 -8.20
N ILE A 495 5.76 -4.17 -7.71
CA ILE A 495 5.31 -4.88 -6.51
C ILE A 495 4.65 -6.18 -6.96
N ALA A 496 5.14 -7.31 -6.47
CA ALA A 496 4.64 -8.65 -6.77
C ALA A 496 3.76 -9.20 -5.65
N TYR A 497 2.71 -9.93 -6.03
CA TYR A 497 1.77 -10.58 -5.12
C TYR A 497 1.19 -11.81 -5.79
N ALA A 498 0.88 -12.84 -4.98
CA ALA A 498 0.35 -14.10 -5.49
C ALA A 498 -1.18 -14.06 -5.67
N GLU A 499 -1.85 -13.28 -4.83
CA GLU A 499 -3.30 -13.06 -4.75
C GLU A 499 -3.54 -11.72 -4.03
N SER A 500 -4.64 -11.04 -4.37
CA SER A 500 -5.03 -9.71 -3.88
C SER A 500 -6.54 -9.64 -3.62
N HIS A 501 -7.02 -8.46 -3.23
CA HIS A 501 -8.45 -8.18 -3.17
C HIS A 501 -9.18 -8.28 -4.53
N ASP A 502 -8.49 -8.21 -5.69
CA ASP A 502 -9.10 -8.31 -7.04
C ASP A 502 -9.87 -9.62 -7.22
N GLN A 503 -9.24 -10.73 -6.78
CA GLN A 503 -9.87 -12.06 -6.78
C GLN A 503 -11.14 -12.05 -5.94
N SER A 504 -11.16 -11.27 -4.85
CA SER A 504 -12.32 -11.10 -3.98
C SER A 504 -13.47 -10.34 -4.67
N ILE A 505 -13.17 -9.29 -5.44
CA ILE A 505 -14.19 -8.47 -6.13
C ILE A 505 -14.92 -9.27 -7.22
N VAL A 506 -14.21 -10.12 -7.95
CA VAL A 506 -14.82 -11.00 -8.97
C VAL A 506 -15.46 -12.26 -8.39
N GLY A 507 -15.48 -12.41 -7.06
CA GLY A 507 -16.09 -13.55 -6.35
C GLY A 507 -15.29 -14.85 -6.46
N ASP A 508 -13.97 -14.75 -6.62
CA ASP A 508 -13.05 -15.89 -6.68
C ASP A 508 -12.58 -16.34 -5.29
N LYS A 509 -12.05 -17.56 -5.22
CA LYS A 509 -11.54 -18.21 -4.01
C LYS A 509 -10.09 -17.81 -3.73
N THR A 510 -9.70 -17.80 -2.45
CA THR A 510 -8.28 -17.68 -2.06
C THR A 510 -7.46 -18.86 -2.59
N ILE A 511 -6.15 -18.71 -2.78
CA ILE A 511 -5.25 -19.80 -3.19
C ILE A 511 -5.36 -20.98 -2.22
N ALA A 512 -5.44 -20.71 -0.91
CA ALA A 512 -5.67 -21.73 0.12
C ALA A 512 -6.97 -22.51 -0.14
N PHE A 513 -8.07 -21.82 -0.43
CA PHE A 513 -9.36 -22.46 -0.67
C PHE A 513 -9.49 -23.11 -2.07
N ILE A 514 -8.71 -22.72 -3.07
CA ILE A 514 -8.58 -23.50 -4.33
C ILE A 514 -7.73 -24.77 -4.10
N LEU A 515 -6.70 -24.69 -3.25
CA LEU A 515 -5.80 -25.80 -2.94
C LEU A 515 -6.44 -26.90 -2.07
N MET A 516 -7.32 -26.52 -1.14
CA MET A 516 -7.84 -27.39 -0.07
C MET A 516 -9.38 -27.45 0.01
N ASP A 517 -10.10 -26.49 -0.58
CA ASP A 517 -11.56 -26.40 -0.61
C ASP A 517 -12.22 -26.69 0.76
N LYS A 518 -13.36 -27.38 0.80
CA LYS A 518 -14.11 -27.70 2.03
C LYS A 518 -13.34 -28.58 3.02
N GLU A 519 -12.23 -29.20 2.63
CA GLU A 519 -11.41 -29.98 3.56
C GLU A 519 -10.74 -29.08 4.61
N MET A 520 -10.65 -27.76 4.37
CA MET A 520 -10.17 -26.79 5.37
C MET A 520 -11.00 -26.79 6.66
N TYR A 521 -12.33 -27.01 6.57
CA TYR A 521 -13.21 -26.96 7.74
C TYR A 521 -13.05 -28.14 8.71
N THR A 522 -12.47 -29.25 8.27
CA THR A 522 -12.35 -30.49 9.05
C THR A 522 -10.93 -31.05 9.13
N GLY A 523 -10.05 -30.68 8.19
CA GLY A 523 -8.67 -31.16 8.07
C GLY A 523 -7.60 -30.22 8.64
N MET A 524 -7.98 -29.01 9.08
CA MET A 524 -7.04 -28.02 9.62
C MET A 524 -6.69 -28.21 11.11
N SER A 525 -7.15 -29.28 11.77
CA SER A 525 -6.71 -29.58 13.14
C SER A 525 -5.26 -30.06 13.18
N ASP A 526 -4.49 -29.54 14.13
CA ASP A 526 -3.12 -29.96 14.40
C ASP A 526 -3.03 -31.23 15.26
N LEU A 527 -4.12 -31.59 15.95
CA LEU A 527 -4.22 -32.75 16.84
C LEU A 527 -4.21 -34.10 16.11
N GLN A 528 -4.41 -34.10 14.78
CA GLN A 528 -4.43 -35.28 13.93
C GLN A 528 -3.52 -35.07 12.72
N PRO A 529 -2.85 -36.11 12.18
CA PRO A 529 -2.08 -35.99 10.96
C PRO A 529 -2.92 -35.44 9.80
N ALA A 530 -2.44 -34.39 9.16
CA ALA A 530 -3.09 -33.79 7.99
C ALA A 530 -3.24 -34.81 6.84
N SER A 531 -4.31 -34.68 6.06
CA SER A 531 -4.52 -35.48 4.86
C SER A 531 -3.51 -35.14 3.75
N PRO A 532 -3.38 -35.97 2.70
CA PRO A 532 -2.55 -35.64 1.54
C PRO A 532 -2.95 -34.32 0.85
N THR A 533 -4.23 -33.93 0.89
CA THR A 533 -4.71 -32.66 0.34
C THR A 533 -4.25 -31.47 1.18
N ILE A 534 -4.42 -31.54 2.50
CA ILE A 534 -4.01 -30.46 3.42
C ILE A 534 -2.50 -30.29 3.41
N ASN A 535 -1.72 -31.38 3.43
CA ASN A 535 -0.27 -31.34 3.26
C ASN A 535 0.15 -30.73 1.90
N ARG A 536 -0.57 -31.05 0.81
CA ARG A 536 -0.36 -30.40 -0.50
C ARG A 536 -0.64 -28.90 -0.43
N GLY A 537 -1.75 -28.50 0.18
CA GLY A 537 -2.20 -27.11 0.22
C GLY A 537 -1.28 -26.22 1.04
N ILE A 538 -0.96 -26.60 2.27
CA ILE A 538 -0.04 -25.86 3.14
C ILE A 538 1.34 -25.72 2.47
N ALA A 539 1.85 -26.79 1.84
CA ALA A 539 3.13 -26.73 1.13
C ALA A 539 3.09 -25.80 -0.09
N LEU A 540 2.05 -25.90 -0.94
CA LEU A 540 1.95 -25.09 -2.15
C LEU A 540 1.63 -23.61 -1.88
N GLN A 541 0.85 -23.27 -0.85
CA GLN A 541 0.60 -21.86 -0.47
C GLN A 541 1.93 -21.16 -0.15
N LYS A 542 2.73 -21.75 0.74
CA LYS A 542 4.08 -21.25 1.10
C LYS A 542 4.99 -21.13 -0.12
N MET A 543 5.03 -22.15 -0.98
CA MET A 543 5.87 -22.13 -2.18
C MET A 543 5.43 -21.06 -3.20
N ILE A 544 4.13 -20.89 -3.41
CA ILE A 544 3.58 -19.91 -4.36
C ILE A 544 3.85 -18.48 -3.87
N HIS A 545 3.63 -18.21 -2.58
CA HIS A 545 3.92 -16.92 -1.97
C HIS A 545 5.42 -16.61 -2.04
N PHE A 546 6.29 -17.54 -1.64
CA PHE A 546 7.73 -17.30 -1.59
C PHE A 546 8.40 -17.15 -2.97
N ILE A 547 8.01 -17.96 -3.98
CA ILE A 547 8.56 -17.78 -5.34
C ILE A 547 8.09 -16.45 -5.95
N THR A 548 6.87 -16.03 -5.63
CA THR A 548 6.32 -14.76 -6.09
C THR A 548 7.08 -13.58 -5.48
N MET A 549 7.36 -13.62 -4.18
CA MET A 549 8.19 -12.62 -3.51
C MET A 549 9.62 -12.57 -4.12
N ALA A 550 10.32 -13.70 -4.17
CA ALA A 550 11.74 -13.72 -4.51
C ALA A 550 12.04 -13.45 -6.01
N LEU A 551 11.17 -13.88 -6.94
CA LEU A 551 11.37 -13.67 -8.39
C LEU A 551 10.51 -12.56 -9.00
N GLY A 552 9.32 -12.29 -8.46
CA GLY A 552 8.28 -11.51 -9.14
C GLY A 552 8.57 -10.03 -9.33
N GLY A 553 9.33 -9.40 -8.42
CA GLY A 553 9.52 -7.95 -8.45
C GLY A 553 10.54 -7.42 -7.44
N ASP A 554 10.33 -6.15 -7.09
CA ASP A 554 11.22 -5.29 -6.30
C ASP A 554 10.52 -4.76 -5.03
N GLY A 555 9.32 -5.29 -4.76
CA GLY A 555 8.46 -5.08 -3.61
C GLY A 555 7.47 -6.26 -3.52
N TYR A 556 6.88 -6.48 -2.36
CA TYR A 556 5.91 -7.56 -2.11
C TYR A 556 4.60 -7.01 -1.55
N LEU A 557 3.48 -7.63 -1.89
CA LEU A 557 2.15 -7.31 -1.33
C LEU A 557 1.41 -8.60 -0.93
N ASN A 558 0.73 -8.54 0.20
CA ASN A 558 -0.18 -9.56 0.72
C ASN A 558 -1.52 -8.91 1.13
N PHE A 559 -2.66 -9.52 0.81
CA PHE A 559 -3.97 -9.03 1.22
C PHE A 559 -4.47 -9.74 2.50
N MET A 560 -4.99 -8.94 3.42
CA MET A 560 -5.43 -9.30 4.77
C MET A 560 -6.11 -10.68 4.91
N GLY A 561 -5.40 -11.61 5.57
CA GLY A 561 -5.79 -12.99 5.84
C GLY A 561 -5.10 -14.02 4.95
N ASN A 562 -4.56 -13.63 3.80
CA ASN A 562 -3.94 -14.57 2.87
C ASN A 562 -2.56 -15.06 3.36
N GLU A 563 -1.89 -14.31 4.24
CA GLU A 563 -0.64 -14.69 4.93
C GLU A 563 -0.77 -16.02 5.70
N PHE A 564 -1.90 -16.24 6.35
CA PHE A 564 -2.20 -17.48 7.07
C PHE A 564 -3.07 -18.46 6.27
N GLY A 565 -3.35 -18.15 5.00
CA GLY A 565 -4.23 -18.95 4.15
C GLY A 565 -5.67 -18.99 4.64
N HIS A 566 -6.28 -17.81 4.88
CA HIS A 566 -7.69 -17.69 5.25
C HIS A 566 -8.58 -18.49 4.27
N PRO A 567 -9.56 -19.27 4.78
CA PRO A 567 -10.45 -20.07 3.94
C PRO A 567 -11.44 -19.19 3.16
N GLU A 568 -12.30 -19.86 2.38
CA GLU A 568 -13.47 -19.24 1.73
C GLU A 568 -13.11 -18.21 0.63
N TRP A 569 -13.80 -17.07 0.63
CA TRP A 569 -13.67 -15.92 -0.26
C TRP A 569 -14.24 -14.69 0.46
N ILE A 570 -14.07 -13.50 -0.12
CA ILE A 570 -14.73 -12.27 0.37
C ILE A 570 -16.01 -12.04 -0.43
N ASP A 571 -17.08 -11.65 0.25
CA ASP A 571 -18.29 -11.16 -0.40
C ASP A 571 -18.95 -10.10 0.48
N PHE A 572 -19.28 -8.95 -0.10
CA PHE A 572 -19.86 -7.82 0.62
C PHE A 572 -21.39 -7.91 0.65
N PRO A 573 -22.06 -7.30 1.65
CA PRO A 573 -23.51 -7.27 1.74
C PRO A 573 -24.18 -6.69 0.48
N ARG A 574 -24.94 -7.52 -0.22
CA ARG A 574 -25.68 -7.18 -1.45
C ARG A 574 -26.95 -8.01 -1.58
N GLU A 575 -27.84 -7.61 -2.49
CA GLU A 575 -29.09 -8.36 -2.75
C GLU A 575 -28.84 -9.86 -3.00
N GLY A 576 -27.87 -10.17 -3.86
CA GLY A 576 -27.53 -11.54 -4.27
C GLY A 576 -26.90 -12.44 -3.19
N ASN A 577 -26.65 -11.93 -1.98
CA ASN A 577 -26.28 -12.74 -0.80
C ASN A 577 -27.14 -12.42 0.43
N ASN A 578 -28.34 -11.85 0.22
CA ASN A 578 -29.29 -11.47 1.25
C ASN A 578 -28.73 -10.48 2.30
N TRP A 579 -27.84 -9.57 1.88
CA TRP A 579 -27.18 -8.58 2.73
C TRP A 579 -26.30 -9.21 3.83
N SER A 580 -25.72 -10.38 3.57
CA SER A 580 -24.86 -11.08 4.52
C SER A 580 -23.51 -10.39 4.70
N TYR A 581 -23.07 -10.29 5.96
CA TYR A 581 -21.72 -9.87 6.35
C TYR A 581 -20.80 -11.06 6.68
N ASP A 582 -21.27 -12.31 6.61
CA ASP A 582 -20.49 -13.49 7.02
C ASP A 582 -19.17 -13.68 6.23
N LYS A 583 -19.11 -13.15 5.00
CA LYS A 583 -17.89 -13.14 4.17
C LYS A 583 -17.22 -11.76 4.08
N CYS A 584 -17.67 -10.79 4.87
CA CYS A 584 -17.14 -9.43 4.95
C CYS A 584 -16.42 -9.21 6.29
N ARG A 585 -15.59 -10.18 6.69
CA ARG A 585 -14.89 -10.27 7.99
C ARG A 585 -13.58 -11.08 7.87
N ARG A 586 -12.71 -11.07 8.88
CA ARG A 586 -11.46 -11.86 8.97
C ARG A 586 -11.44 -12.77 10.18
N GLN A 587 -11.32 -14.08 9.96
CA GLN A 587 -11.37 -15.12 10.98
C GLN A 587 -10.02 -15.25 11.74
N TRP A 588 -9.63 -14.24 12.51
CA TRP A 588 -8.39 -14.25 13.31
C TRP A 588 -8.31 -15.40 14.32
N SER A 589 -9.47 -15.85 14.82
CA SER A 589 -9.57 -17.02 15.70
C SER A 589 -8.95 -18.29 15.11
N LEU A 590 -8.86 -18.40 13.78
CA LEU A 590 -8.23 -19.53 13.09
C LEU A 590 -6.71 -19.55 13.20
N VAL A 591 -6.06 -18.37 13.16
CA VAL A 591 -4.61 -18.23 13.26
C VAL A 591 -4.13 -18.11 14.71
N ASP A 592 -4.95 -17.54 15.60
CA ASP A 592 -4.63 -17.36 17.02
C ASP A 592 -4.67 -18.64 17.86
N THR A 593 -5.23 -19.73 17.33
CA THR A 593 -5.42 -20.96 18.12
C THR A 593 -4.40 -22.06 17.76
N ASP A 594 -3.63 -22.49 18.76
CA ASP A 594 -2.56 -23.48 18.60
C ASP A 594 -3.02 -24.85 18.10
N HIS A 595 -4.29 -25.20 18.26
CA HIS A 595 -4.81 -26.51 17.85
C HIS A 595 -5.17 -26.59 16.36
N LEU A 596 -4.98 -25.51 15.59
CA LEU A 596 -5.20 -25.45 14.14
C LEU A 596 -3.89 -25.21 13.36
N ARG A 597 -3.94 -25.47 12.05
CA ARG A 597 -2.78 -25.46 11.14
C ARG A 597 -2.51 -24.10 10.47
N TYR A 598 -3.38 -23.10 10.62
CA TYR A 598 -3.20 -21.77 10.02
C TYR A 598 -1.93 -21.06 10.54
N LYS A 599 -1.60 -21.25 11.82
CA LYS A 599 -0.35 -20.79 12.46
C LYS A 599 0.91 -21.13 11.65
N TYR A 600 0.92 -22.25 10.92
CA TYR A 600 2.07 -22.70 10.13
C TYR A 600 2.30 -21.91 8.85
N MET A 601 1.24 -21.44 8.21
CA MET A 601 1.33 -20.53 7.06
C MET A 601 1.72 -19.13 7.54
N ASN A 602 1.11 -18.65 8.64
CA ASN A 602 1.49 -17.37 9.26
C ASN A 602 2.97 -17.33 9.69
N ALA A 603 3.45 -18.35 10.39
CA ALA A 603 4.86 -18.42 10.83
C ALA A 603 5.83 -18.45 9.64
N PHE A 604 5.43 -19.06 8.51
CA PHE A 604 6.23 -19.03 7.30
C PHE A 604 6.22 -17.66 6.63
N ASP A 605 5.08 -16.97 6.58
CA ASP A 605 5.01 -15.59 6.06
C ASP A 605 5.84 -14.61 6.90
N GLN A 606 5.78 -14.73 8.23
CA GLN A 606 6.65 -14.02 9.16
C GLN A 606 8.13 -14.26 8.85
N ALA A 607 8.55 -15.53 8.76
CA ALA A 607 9.94 -15.89 8.48
C ALA A 607 10.40 -15.49 7.07
N MET A 608 9.49 -15.51 6.08
CA MET A 608 9.73 -15.06 4.71
C MET A 608 9.98 -13.55 4.65
N ASN A 609 9.17 -12.74 5.34
CA ASN A 609 9.36 -11.29 5.45
C ASN A 609 10.60 -10.93 6.28
N ALA A 610 10.93 -11.71 7.33
CA ALA A 610 12.15 -11.55 8.10
C ALA A 610 13.42 -11.87 7.30
N LEU A 611 13.40 -12.91 6.45
CA LEU A 611 14.49 -13.24 5.54
C LEU A 611 14.77 -12.11 4.54
N GLU A 612 13.73 -11.42 4.08
CA GLU A 612 13.91 -10.26 3.19
C GLU A 612 14.50 -9.06 3.94
N GLU A 613 14.09 -8.80 5.17
CA GLU A 613 14.72 -7.78 6.01
C GLU A 613 16.22 -8.05 6.26
N GLU A 614 16.63 -9.32 6.42
CA GLU A 614 18.03 -9.70 6.65
C GLU A 614 18.90 -9.67 5.37
N PHE A 615 18.37 -10.14 4.24
CA PHE A 615 19.15 -10.33 3.00
C PHE A 615 18.81 -9.33 1.87
N SER A 616 17.81 -8.46 2.06
CA SER A 616 17.38 -7.38 1.16
C SER A 616 17.20 -7.81 -0.31
N PHE A 617 16.74 -9.05 -0.54
CA PHE A 617 16.78 -9.64 -1.87
C PHE A 617 15.78 -8.99 -2.86
N LEU A 618 14.75 -8.29 -2.40
CA LEU A 618 13.84 -7.55 -3.27
C LEU A 618 14.53 -6.33 -3.90
N SER A 619 15.40 -5.63 -3.17
CA SER A 619 16.12 -4.46 -3.70
C SER A 619 17.28 -4.86 -4.62
N SER A 620 17.66 -6.14 -4.65
CA SER A 620 18.77 -6.63 -5.48
C SER A 620 18.40 -6.79 -6.95
N SER A 621 19.22 -6.20 -7.82
CA SER A 621 19.18 -6.41 -9.28
C SER A 621 19.82 -7.73 -9.74
N LYS A 622 20.58 -8.41 -8.87
CA LYS A 622 21.12 -9.75 -9.15
C LYS A 622 19.97 -10.75 -9.09
N GLN A 623 19.45 -11.13 -10.26
CA GLN A 623 18.44 -12.16 -10.44
C GLN A 623 18.89 -13.11 -11.57
N ILE A 624 19.17 -14.38 -11.25
CA ILE A 624 19.67 -15.37 -12.22
C ILE A 624 18.91 -16.68 -12.02
N VAL A 625 18.07 -17.07 -12.98
CA VAL A 625 17.46 -18.41 -12.98
C VAL A 625 18.40 -19.38 -13.67
N SER A 626 18.91 -20.37 -12.91
CA SER A 626 19.90 -21.33 -13.40
C SER A 626 19.30 -22.68 -13.77
N ASP A 627 18.15 -23.08 -13.22
CA ASP A 627 17.47 -24.32 -13.62
C ASP A 627 15.94 -24.16 -13.65
N MET A 628 15.33 -24.79 -14.64
CA MET A 628 13.89 -24.84 -14.91
C MET A 628 13.53 -26.27 -15.35
N ASN A 629 13.89 -27.26 -14.54
CA ASN A 629 13.81 -28.67 -14.89
C ASN A 629 12.35 -29.15 -14.93
N GLU A 630 11.78 -29.16 -16.13
CA GLU A 630 10.37 -29.52 -16.37
C GLU A 630 9.99 -30.96 -16.03
N LYS A 631 10.95 -31.90 -16.09
CA LYS A 631 10.71 -33.33 -15.79
C LYS A 631 10.69 -33.59 -14.29
N ASP A 632 11.58 -32.91 -13.57
CA ASP A 632 11.71 -33.03 -12.13
C ASP A 632 10.89 -31.99 -11.36
N LYS A 633 10.29 -31.02 -12.05
CA LYS A 633 9.52 -29.91 -11.47
C LYS A 633 10.34 -29.11 -10.46
N VAL A 634 11.60 -28.85 -10.80
CA VAL A 634 12.53 -28.07 -9.98
C VAL A 634 12.84 -26.73 -10.64
N ILE A 635 12.75 -25.64 -9.87
CA ILE A 635 13.25 -24.31 -10.25
C ILE A 635 14.42 -23.97 -9.31
N VAL A 636 15.53 -23.50 -9.88
CA VAL A 636 16.71 -23.03 -9.12
C VAL A 636 17.09 -21.64 -9.61
N PHE A 637 17.27 -20.71 -8.69
CA PHE A 637 17.67 -19.34 -9.01
C PHE A 637 18.48 -18.68 -7.89
N GLU A 638 19.16 -17.59 -8.24
CA GLU A 638 19.80 -16.67 -7.31
C GLU A 638 19.02 -15.35 -7.28
N ARG A 639 18.78 -14.80 -6.10
CA ARG A 639 18.33 -13.42 -5.89
C ARG A 639 19.16 -12.79 -4.77
N GLY A 640 19.87 -11.70 -5.07
CA GLY A 640 20.89 -11.18 -4.15
C GLY A 640 21.96 -12.23 -3.82
N ASP A 641 22.22 -12.41 -2.54
CA ASP A 641 23.22 -13.36 -2.02
C ASP A 641 22.64 -14.75 -1.68
N LEU A 642 21.35 -14.96 -1.93
CA LEU A 642 20.64 -16.22 -1.66
C LEU A 642 20.48 -17.08 -2.92
N VAL A 643 20.67 -18.39 -2.75
CA VAL A 643 20.35 -19.45 -3.73
C VAL A 643 19.05 -20.12 -3.32
N PHE A 644 18.08 -20.18 -4.21
CA PHE A 644 16.75 -20.72 -3.96
C PHE A 644 16.52 -22.01 -4.73
N VAL A 645 15.92 -23.01 -4.08
CA VAL A 645 15.56 -24.30 -4.67
C VAL A 645 14.10 -24.61 -4.37
N PHE A 646 13.27 -24.67 -5.42
CA PHE A 646 11.85 -25.00 -5.35
C PHE A 646 11.59 -26.34 -6.05
N ASN A 647 11.10 -27.35 -5.33
CA ASN A 647 10.71 -28.64 -5.90
C ASN A 647 9.18 -28.80 -5.85
N PHE A 648 8.52 -28.51 -6.97
CA PHE A 648 7.08 -28.67 -7.17
C PHE A 648 6.66 -30.13 -7.48
N HIS A 649 7.58 -31.11 -7.50
CA HIS A 649 7.22 -32.49 -7.78
C HIS A 649 6.29 -33.04 -6.69
N PRO A 650 5.16 -33.69 -7.03
CA PRO A 650 4.20 -34.18 -6.03
C PRO A 650 4.68 -35.24 -5.03
N ASN A 651 5.87 -35.83 -5.21
CA ASN A 651 6.31 -37.02 -4.43
C ASN A 651 7.80 -37.42 -4.52
N LYS A 652 8.58 -36.96 -5.51
CA LYS A 652 10.01 -37.29 -5.59
C LYS A 652 10.87 -36.42 -4.68
N THR A 653 11.70 -37.06 -3.88
CA THR A 653 12.83 -36.45 -3.18
C THR A 653 14.10 -36.59 -4.02
N TYR A 654 14.78 -35.48 -4.28
CA TYR A 654 16.08 -35.47 -4.94
C TYR A 654 17.19 -35.42 -3.91
N LYS A 655 18.08 -36.42 -3.93
CA LYS A 655 19.21 -36.54 -3.00
C LYS A 655 20.50 -36.17 -3.72
N GLY A 656 21.20 -35.15 -3.22
CA GLY A 656 22.43 -34.66 -3.84
C GLY A 656 22.19 -33.94 -5.17
N TYR A 657 21.04 -33.27 -5.33
CA TYR A 657 20.71 -32.49 -6.52
C TYR A 657 21.72 -31.35 -6.67
N LYS A 658 22.42 -31.26 -7.81
CA LYS A 658 23.44 -30.24 -8.04
C LYS A 658 22.75 -28.91 -8.39
N VAL A 659 23.14 -27.83 -7.71
CA VAL A 659 22.62 -26.48 -7.91
C VAL A 659 23.77 -25.52 -8.19
N GLY A 660 23.60 -24.61 -9.15
CA GLY A 660 24.60 -23.59 -9.48
C GLY A 660 24.60 -22.44 -8.46
N CYS A 661 25.76 -21.80 -8.28
CA CYS A 661 25.95 -20.66 -7.39
C CYS A 661 27.11 -19.75 -7.87
N ASP A 662 27.16 -18.52 -7.35
CA ASP A 662 28.12 -17.49 -7.76
C ASP A 662 29.49 -17.60 -7.10
N LEU A 663 29.51 -17.69 -5.76
CA LEU A 663 30.72 -17.58 -4.96
C LEU A 663 31.08 -18.93 -4.35
N PRO A 664 32.36 -19.35 -4.38
CA PRO A 664 32.80 -20.56 -3.71
C PRO A 664 32.81 -20.40 -2.19
N GLY A 665 32.66 -21.52 -1.49
CA GLY A 665 32.74 -21.61 -0.03
C GLY A 665 31.76 -22.65 0.51
N LYS A 666 31.12 -22.30 1.62
CA LYS A 666 30.21 -23.14 2.39
C LYS A 666 28.81 -22.51 2.43
N TYR A 667 27.78 -23.24 2.02
CA TYR A 667 26.39 -22.81 2.06
C TYR A 667 25.60 -23.51 3.19
N ARG A 668 24.64 -22.80 3.78
CA ARG A 668 23.68 -23.33 4.77
C ARG A 668 22.26 -22.87 4.44
N VAL A 669 21.27 -23.53 5.05
CA VAL A 669 19.86 -23.13 4.97
C VAL A 669 19.69 -21.74 5.59
N ALA A 670 19.07 -20.84 4.84
CA ALA A 670 18.59 -19.54 5.33
C ALA A 670 17.10 -19.62 5.73
N LEU A 671 16.29 -20.27 4.90
CA LEU A 671 14.88 -20.57 5.18
C LEU A 671 14.49 -21.89 4.53
N ASP A 672 13.81 -22.77 5.27
CA ASP A 672 13.33 -24.07 4.82
C ASP A 672 11.84 -24.24 5.13
N SER A 673 11.02 -24.29 4.08
CA SER A 673 9.57 -24.50 4.22
C SER A 673 9.18 -25.90 4.73
N ASP A 674 10.08 -26.88 4.74
CA ASP A 674 9.85 -28.21 5.32
C ASP A 674 10.08 -28.26 6.83
N ALA A 675 10.51 -27.17 7.47
CA ALA A 675 10.70 -27.11 8.91
C ALA A 675 9.38 -27.37 9.67
N LEU A 676 9.47 -28.03 10.83
CA LEU A 676 8.30 -28.40 11.64
C LEU A 676 7.50 -27.18 12.12
N VAL A 677 8.17 -26.06 12.39
CA VAL A 677 7.57 -24.76 12.75
C VAL A 677 6.68 -24.16 11.65
N PHE A 678 6.80 -24.65 10.41
CA PHE A 678 5.95 -24.28 9.27
C PHE A 678 5.04 -25.43 8.84
N GLY A 679 4.83 -26.44 9.70
CA GLY A 679 3.98 -27.60 9.39
C GLY A 679 4.54 -28.52 8.30
N GLY A 680 5.86 -28.46 8.05
CA GLY A 680 6.56 -29.40 7.19
C GLY A 680 6.93 -30.71 7.91
N HIS A 681 7.83 -31.49 7.31
CA HIS A 681 8.20 -32.82 7.82
C HIS A 681 9.62 -32.90 8.44
N GLY A 682 10.35 -31.79 8.53
CA GLY A 682 11.67 -31.69 9.17
C GLY A 682 12.76 -32.53 8.50
N ARG A 683 12.75 -32.65 7.16
CA ARG A 683 13.65 -33.58 6.44
C ARG A 683 14.96 -32.93 5.99
N VAL A 684 15.05 -31.60 5.98
CA VAL A 684 16.25 -30.84 5.61
C VAL A 684 17.02 -30.45 6.88
N GLY A 685 18.31 -30.76 6.95
CA GLY A 685 19.15 -30.40 8.09
C GLY A 685 19.66 -28.96 7.98
N HIS A 686 19.41 -28.14 9.00
CA HIS A 686 19.76 -26.71 8.99
C HIS A 686 21.23 -26.44 9.35
N ASP A 687 21.88 -27.41 10.01
CA ASP A 687 23.30 -27.41 10.40
C ASP A 687 24.24 -27.98 9.32
N VAL A 688 23.69 -28.53 8.23
CA VAL A 688 24.46 -29.19 7.18
C VAL A 688 25.27 -28.19 6.36
N ASP A 689 26.58 -28.39 6.32
CA ASP A 689 27.51 -27.60 5.50
C ASP A 689 27.52 -28.10 4.04
N HIS A 690 27.07 -27.24 3.13
CA HIS A 690 27.00 -27.52 1.69
C HIS A 690 28.19 -26.88 0.97
N PHE A 691 29.29 -27.62 0.83
CA PHE A 691 30.51 -27.14 0.18
C PHE A 691 30.39 -27.03 -1.34
N THR A 692 30.90 -25.93 -1.90
CA THR A 692 30.93 -25.72 -3.36
C THR A 692 32.05 -26.51 -4.05
N SER A 693 31.78 -26.98 -5.27
CA SER A 693 32.78 -27.41 -6.25
C SER A 693 32.98 -26.32 -7.32
N PRO A 694 34.20 -26.15 -7.87
CA PRO A 694 34.41 -25.36 -9.09
C PRO A 694 33.76 -26.03 -10.32
N GLU A 695 33.15 -25.22 -11.18
CA GLU A 695 32.55 -25.65 -12.44
C GLU A 695 33.10 -24.78 -13.57
N GLY A 696 34.16 -25.24 -14.23
CA GLY A 696 34.76 -24.52 -15.36
C GLY A 696 35.61 -23.30 -14.97
N MET A 697 35.54 -22.26 -15.80
CA MET A 697 36.24 -20.99 -15.60
C MET A 697 35.23 -19.82 -15.54
N PRO A 698 35.34 -18.92 -14.55
CA PRO A 698 34.48 -17.73 -14.47
C PRO A 698 34.50 -16.94 -15.79
N GLY A 699 33.32 -16.58 -16.28
CA GLY A 699 33.16 -15.87 -17.56
C GLY A 699 33.20 -16.75 -18.82
N VAL A 700 33.29 -18.08 -18.71
CA VAL A 700 33.25 -19.02 -19.85
C VAL A 700 32.03 -19.96 -19.73
N PRO A 701 30.83 -19.54 -20.18
CA PRO A 701 29.56 -20.22 -19.91
C PRO A 701 29.53 -21.70 -20.31
N GLU A 702 30.23 -22.08 -21.37
CA GLU A 702 30.30 -23.43 -21.92
C GLU A 702 31.01 -24.43 -20.99
N THR A 703 31.81 -23.92 -20.05
CA THR A 703 32.51 -24.73 -19.04
C THR A 703 31.78 -24.78 -17.70
N ASN A 704 30.77 -23.93 -17.52
CA ASN A 704 30.08 -23.69 -16.26
C ASN A 704 28.89 -24.64 -16.07
N PHE A 705 28.50 -24.90 -14.82
CA PHE A 705 27.26 -25.64 -14.54
C PHE A 705 26.07 -24.68 -14.62
N ASN A 706 25.22 -24.85 -15.63
CA ASN A 706 24.06 -23.97 -15.87
C ASN A 706 24.44 -22.47 -15.86
N ASN A 707 25.54 -22.11 -16.53
CA ASN A 707 26.13 -20.76 -16.57
C ASN A 707 26.62 -20.21 -15.22
N ARG A 708 26.75 -21.06 -14.17
CA ARG A 708 27.29 -20.68 -12.86
C ARG A 708 28.69 -21.26 -12.63
N PRO A 709 29.66 -20.47 -12.12
CA PRO A 709 31.06 -20.88 -11.98
C PRO A 709 31.31 -21.89 -10.84
N ASN A 710 30.34 -22.06 -9.96
CA ASN A 710 30.39 -22.99 -8.84
C ASN A 710 29.07 -23.77 -8.71
N SER A 711 29.13 -24.94 -8.06
CA SER A 711 27.93 -25.68 -7.68
C SER A 711 28.04 -26.29 -6.28
N PHE A 712 26.92 -26.52 -5.61
CA PHE A 712 26.84 -27.41 -4.45
C PHE A 712 25.72 -28.44 -4.64
N LYS A 713 25.55 -29.35 -3.69
CA LYS A 713 24.54 -30.42 -3.74
C LYS A 713 23.57 -30.29 -2.59
N VAL A 714 22.27 -30.44 -2.84
CA VAL A 714 21.22 -30.33 -1.81
C VAL A 714 20.38 -31.59 -1.66
N LEU A 715 19.69 -31.69 -0.53
CA LEU A 715 18.50 -32.52 -0.38
C LEU A 715 17.27 -31.67 -0.72
N SER A 716 16.42 -32.16 -1.62
CA SER A 716 15.20 -31.46 -2.03
C SER A 716 14.00 -32.41 -1.98
N PRO A 717 13.26 -32.45 -0.85
CA PRO A 717 12.02 -33.24 -0.73
C PRO A 717 10.91 -32.70 -1.65
N PRO A 718 9.84 -33.47 -1.92
CA PRO A 718 8.72 -33.03 -2.75
C PRO A 718 7.92 -31.92 -2.07
N ARG A 719 7.47 -30.95 -2.87
CA ARG A 719 6.74 -29.74 -2.43
C ARG A 719 7.45 -29.01 -1.30
N THR A 720 8.71 -28.65 -1.54
CA THR A 720 9.50 -27.80 -0.65
C THR A 720 10.17 -26.67 -1.41
N CYS A 721 10.25 -25.51 -0.78
CA CYS A 721 11.16 -24.44 -1.12
C CYS A 721 12.19 -24.23 0.01
N VAL A 722 13.46 -24.05 -0.38
CA VAL A 722 14.58 -23.79 0.53
C VAL A 722 15.46 -22.69 -0.06
N ALA A 723 15.74 -21.66 0.72
CA ALA A 723 16.75 -20.64 0.43
C ALA A 723 18.05 -20.98 1.18
N TYR A 724 19.19 -20.75 0.55
CA TYR A 724 20.53 -21.02 1.07
C TYR A 724 21.38 -19.75 1.01
N TYR A 725 22.11 -19.47 2.09
CA TYR A 725 23.09 -18.38 2.16
C TYR A 725 24.52 -18.92 2.20
N ARG A 726 25.47 -18.12 1.71
CA ARG A 726 26.91 -18.39 1.85
C ARG A 726 27.37 -17.94 3.24
N VAL A 727 27.99 -18.85 3.98
CA VAL A 727 28.54 -18.55 5.31
C VAL A 727 29.77 -17.64 5.18
N ASP A 728 29.80 -16.56 5.97
CA ASP A 728 30.98 -15.71 6.14
C ASP A 728 31.96 -16.40 7.11
N GLU A 729 32.93 -17.10 6.53
CA GLU A 729 33.91 -17.92 7.27
C GLU A 729 34.83 -17.05 8.15
N ASP A 730 35.24 -15.86 7.68
CA ASP A 730 36.06 -14.92 8.46
C ASP A 730 35.31 -14.40 9.70
N ARG A 731 33.99 -14.12 9.57
CA ARG A 731 33.14 -13.74 10.71
C ARG A 731 32.80 -14.91 11.63
N GLU A 732 32.62 -16.13 11.12
CA GLU A 732 32.46 -17.32 11.97
C GLU A 732 33.73 -17.58 12.80
N GLU A 733 34.93 -17.42 12.23
CA GLU A 733 36.18 -17.59 12.98
C GLU A 733 36.37 -16.51 14.06
N LEU A 734 36.01 -15.25 13.79
CA LEU A 734 36.00 -14.19 14.80
C LEU A 734 35.02 -14.48 15.95
N ARG A 735 33.81 -14.97 15.65
CA ARG A 735 32.84 -15.39 16.68
C ARG A 735 33.36 -16.59 17.50
N ARG A 736 33.97 -17.59 16.87
CA ARG A 736 34.58 -18.74 17.56
C ARG A 736 35.78 -18.33 18.42
N GLY A 737 36.65 -17.45 17.91
CA GLY A 737 37.79 -16.90 18.67
C GLY A 737 37.36 -16.12 19.91
N GLY A 738 36.30 -15.31 19.80
CA GLY A 738 35.68 -14.61 20.94
C GLY A 738 35.02 -15.55 21.95
N ALA A 739 34.34 -16.60 21.49
CA ALA A 739 33.72 -17.61 22.35
C ALA A 739 34.76 -18.45 23.11
N VAL A 740 35.86 -18.84 22.45
CA VAL A 740 36.98 -19.56 23.09
C VAL A 740 37.69 -18.70 24.14
N ALA A 741 37.73 -17.37 23.96
CA ALA A 741 38.27 -16.44 24.96
C ALA A 741 37.33 -16.15 26.15
N SER A 742 36.03 -16.49 26.05
CA SER A 742 35.00 -16.11 27.03
C SER A 742 34.23 -17.28 27.67
N GLY A 743 34.44 -18.52 27.22
CA GLY A 743 33.91 -19.73 27.86
C GLY A 743 32.39 -19.89 27.75
N LYS A 744 31.71 -19.11 26.91
CA LYS A 744 30.28 -19.23 26.64
C LYS A 744 30.05 -19.58 25.17
N ILE A 745 29.42 -20.72 24.95
CA ILE A 745 28.76 -21.03 23.68
C ILE A 745 27.44 -20.26 23.69
N VAL A 746 27.27 -19.34 22.73
CA VAL A 746 25.99 -18.69 22.45
C VAL A 746 25.62 -19.06 21.02
N THR A 747 24.66 -19.97 20.89
CA THR A 747 23.97 -20.28 19.64
C THR A 747 22.69 -19.45 19.59
N GLU A 748 22.77 -18.27 18.98
CA GLU A 748 21.56 -17.58 18.50
C GLU A 748 21.18 -18.21 17.15
N TYR A 749 20.22 -19.14 17.19
CA TYR A 749 19.35 -19.42 16.06
C TYR A 749 18.28 -18.33 15.98
N ILE A 750 17.54 -18.25 14.87
CA ILE A 750 16.24 -17.58 14.85
C ILE A 750 15.26 -18.49 15.60
N ASP A 751 15.36 -18.52 16.92
CA ASP A 751 14.36 -19.12 17.78
C ASP A 751 13.15 -18.18 17.80
N VAL A 752 12.10 -18.57 17.08
CA VAL A 752 10.76 -18.03 17.29
C VAL A 752 10.21 -18.66 18.58
N GLU A 753 10.70 -18.19 19.72
CA GLU A 753 10.06 -18.50 21.00
C GLU A 753 8.64 -17.93 20.97
N ALA A 754 7.66 -18.84 20.86
CA ALA A 754 6.27 -18.48 21.05
C ALA A 754 6.10 -17.95 22.48
N THR A 755 5.85 -16.65 22.61
CA THR A 755 5.61 -15.99 23.91
C THR A 755 4.28 -16.47 24.49
N SER A 756 4.29 -17.64 25.13
CA SER A 756 3.24 -18.06 26.04
C SER A 756 3.14 -17.03 27.17
N GLY A 757 1.95 -16.44 27.32
CA GLY A 757 1.75 -15.32 28.25
C GLY A 757 1.86 -15.74 29.71
N GLU A 758 3.03 -15.59 30.33
CA GLU A 758 3.17 -15.73 31.77
C GLU A 758 2.39 -14.62 32.48
N THR A 759 1.41 -15.03 33.28
CA THR A 759 0.63 -14.15 34.13
C THR A 759 1.47 -13.70 35.31
N ILE A 760 1.83 -12.42 35.35
CA ILE A 760 2.64 -11.83 36.43
C ILE A 760 1.87 -11.90 37.77
N SER A 761 2.14 -12.95 38.54
CA SER A 761 1.71 -13.09 39.93
C SER A 761 2.87 -12.71 40.86
N GLY A 762 2.98 -11.41 41.15
CA GLY A 762 4.06 -10.83 41.95
C GLY A 762 4.03 -11.24 43.43
N GLY A 763 4.60 -12.41 43.77
CA GLY A 763 4.76 -12.87 45.15
C GLY A 763 5.88 -12.13 45.91
N TRP A 764 5.53 -11.07 46.64
CA TRP A 764 6.46 -10.37 47.54
C TRP A 764 6.76 -11.21 48.80
N LYS A 765 8.05 -11.56 49.00
CA LYS A 765 8.56 -11.99 50.30
C LYS A 765 8.88 -10.77 51.16
N GLY A 766 8.31 -10.71 52.36
CA GLY A 766 8.48 -9.57 53.27
C GLY A 766 9.80 -9.58 54.06
N SER A 767 10.12 -8.41 54.61
CA SER A 767 11.02 -8.24 55.75
C SER A 767 10.32 -7.35 56.79
N GLU A 768 10.41 -7.74 58.06
CA GLU A 768 9.71 -7.08 59.16
C GLU A 768 10.37 -5.74 59.55
N LYS A 769 9.56 -4.74 59.96
CA LYS A 769 9.63 -4.16 61.32
C LYS A 769 8.57 -3.09 61.62
N ASP A 770 7.92 -3.30 62.76
CA ASP A 770 7.58 -2.33 63.82
C ASP A 770 6.73 -1.05 63.51
N ASP A 771 5.44 -1.20 63.82
CA ASP A 771 4.73 -0.51 64.93
C ASP A 771 3.63 0.54 64.64
N CYS A 772 2.61 0.51 65.51
CA CYS A 772 1.52 1.45 65.80
C CYS A 772 0.56 1.93 64.68
N GLY A 773 -0.78 1.70 64.83
CA GLY A 773 -1.71 2.56 64.07
C GLY A 773 -3.25 2.48 64.08
N LYS A 774 -3.94 1.52 64.72
CA LYS A 774 -5.41 1.55 65.04
C LYS A 774 -6.49 1.85 63.92
N LYS A 775 -7.49 0.95 63.87
CA LYS A 775 -8.88 1.08 63.29
C LYS A 775 -8.98 1.00 61.74
N GLY A 776 -9.92 0.25 61.14
CA GLY A 776 -10.87 -0.73 61.72
C GLY A 776 -11.89 -1.30 60.71
N MET A 777 -12.47 -2.47 61.04
CA MET A 777 -13.57 -3.22 60.36
C MET A 777 -13.22 -3.83 58.98
N LYS A 778 -13.30 -5.16 58.72
CA LYS A 778 -14.40 -6.19 58.82
C LYS A 778 -15.56 -5.91 57.85
N PHE A 779 -16.07 -6.82 57.01
CA PHE A 779 -15.99 -8.30 56.87
C PHE A 779 -16.01 -8.67 55.35
N VAL A 780 -15.16 -9.59 54.85
CA VAL A 780 -15.43 -11.02 54.50
C VAL A 780 -16.35 -11.29 53.30
N PHE A 781 -15.77 -11.89 52.26
CA PHE A 781 -16.45 -12.64 51.19
C PHE A 781 -17.04 -13.96 51.72
N ARG A 782 -18.11 -14.45 51.09
CA ARG A 782 -18.50 -15.86 51.12
C ARG A 782 -18.65 -16.38 49.69
N SER A 783 -18.00 -17.50 49.41
CA SER A 783 -18.28 -18.34 48.26
C SER A 783 -19.53 -19.19 48.50
N SER A 784 -20.12 -19.66 47.41
CA SER A 784 -20.93 -20.88 47.37
C SER A 784 -20.93 -21.39 45.92
N ASP A 785 -20.11 -22.40 45.66
CA ASP A 785 -20.46 -23.40 44.65
C ASP A 785 -21.62 -24.23 45.20
N GLU A 786 -22.59 -24.60 44.37
CA GLU A 786 -23.17 -25.95 44.27
C GLU A 786 -24.35 -25.99 43.26
N ASP A 787 -24.13 -26.75 42.19
CA ASP A 787 -25.01 -27.75 41.58
C ASP A 787 -26.44 -27.49 41.04
N CYS A 788 -26.71 -28.28 39.98
CA CYS A 788 -28.00 -28.75 39.47
C CYS A 788 -29.00 -27.74 38.86
N LYS A 789 -28.95 -27.60 37.52
CA LYS A 789 -29.77 -28.44 36.62
C LYS A 789 -29.41 -28.32 35.14
#